data_AF-A0A3P0N9W7-F1
#
_entry.id   AF-A0A3P0N9W7-F1
#
_cell.length_a   1.000
_cell.length_b   1.000
_cell.length_c   1.000
_cell.angle_alpha   90.00
_cell.angle_beta   90.00
_cell.angle_gamma   90.00
#
_symmetry.space_group_name_H-M   'P 1'
#
loop_
_entity.id
_entity.type
_entity.pdbx_description
1 polymer ?
#
loop_
_entity_poly.entity_id
_entity_poly.type
_entity_poly.pdbx_seq_one_letter_code
_entity_poly.pdbx_strand_id
1 'polypeptide(L)'
;MSENEPTMSRPISALGWIRALAGMAQEFRRTDGTRLIHVAKTTIAVVLATGVSMRLELAAPRTAMVTVVILMMHQHSGMVMARGFYRGVGMLVGNLAAIVLIGTFPQERVLFLTALVLWIGCCTWGAAYFRNYQSYGFVLAGYATCIAAIPSIDRPYDIIANVVTGLSEVSIGILSASLVSALILPRHVSAVLMKTGEDHYADFIGFVRAALTQNLQVDEQNRHYLKLVAARAQLENLRSAAVFEDPDLRARNGIMTHMAGQFLDAAARFHALHQYRARLARIADSQVSRFITTYCDEVARALPVDDPGQSFDLRATMRLAEAIDRAIAQLPNDTAHAPSSTVPDSSRATMTGLSLLRQALGSLRAYLADFIVLRLPSRPLSDASSVTMRPVRAPTAANRMVSAAAGLRAVVAVSAVSLFWIASGWSGAAGAVVSVTIASALYSIMPAPAEATRQVALGCTMAWLASLYFNFVLMPGLDGFAPLAAALALFVAVGSYLNTFASTAAFGLGFSIYFCFLANVTNPGVYAPAATLDAGFSSILGIVAASLAYSVVAPYRGDWATGRYLRQLRRLVSVDACFGDLAGLMPRFDAGVRDFMLQIGTRPATGRLSQHELFAWTFASLEIGRSVVDLRTASAAGSPSGEWRARERALCTSISQLFEQPSHETLLAAERAATDALATLDRGSADARHAVPHLADCVAFMLVSLQCNLIPLQCPPGSPHETPR
;
A
#
# COMPACT_ATOMS: atom_id res chain seq x y z
N MET A 1 14.44 -55.02 -28.02
CA MET A 1 14.68 -55.93 -26.87
C MET A 1 15.69 -55.27 -25.95
N SER A 2 15.18 -54.69 -24.87
CA SER A 2 15.90 -54.40 -23.62
C SER A 2 14.79 -54.12 -22.62
N GLU A 3 14.56 -55.09 -21.74
CA GLU A 3 13.52 -55.08 -20.70
C GLU A 3 13.73 -53.92 -19.73
N ASN A 4 12.64 -53.22 -19.41
CA ASN A 4 12.59 -52.28 -18.29
C ASN A 4 11.67 -52.90 -17.25
N GLU A 5 12.27 -53.55 -16.24
CA GLU A 5 11.57 -54.04 -15.05
C GLU A 5 10.90 -52.86 -14.30
N PRO A 6 9.67 -53.01 -13.83
CA PRO A 6 9.07 -52.06 -12.91
C PRO A 6 9.70 -52.28 -11.52
N THR A 7 10.49 -51.31 -11.06
CA THR A 7 11.00 -51.26 -9.69
C THR A 7 9.84 -51.34 -8.70
N MET A 8 9.70 -52.50 -8.03
CA MET A 8 8.78 -52.69 -6.92
C MET A 8 9.03 -51.64 -5.83
N SER A 9 8.00 -50.86 -5.54
CA SER A 9 7.95 -49.95 -4.41
C SER A 9 8.18 -50.73 -3.11
N ARG A 10 9.24 -50.36 -2.38
CA ARG A 10 9.47 -50.89 -1.02
C ARG A 10 8.25 -50.57 -0.15
N PRO A 11 7.75 -51.52 0.67
CA PRO A 11 6.64 -51.26 1.57
C PRO A 11 7.07 -50.18 2.58
N ILE A 12 6.38 -49.05 2.58
CA ILE A 12 6.56 -47.99 3.57
C ILE A 12 6.23 -48.60 4.93
N SER A 13 7.24 -48.81 5.77
CA SER A 13 7.07 -49.34 7.13
C SER A 13 6.06 -48.50 7.93
N ALA A 14 5.33 -49.11 8.86
CA ALA A 14 4.34 -48.43 9.71
C ALA A 14 4.93 -47.20 10.45
N LEU A 15 6.24 -47.23 10.76
CA LEU A 15 6.97 -46.09 11.33
C LEU A 15 7.10 -44.90 10.35
N GLY A 16 7.22 -45.16 9.06
CA GLY A 16 7.23 -44.16 8.00
C GLY A 16 5.87 -43.47 7.83
N TRP A 17 4.77 -44.24 7.95
CA TRP A 17 3.41 -43.69 7.98
C TRP A 17 3.15 -42.83 9.21
N ILE A 18 3.60 -43.26 10.39
CA ILE A 18 3.45 -42.48 11.63
C ILE A 18 4.29 -41.20 11.57
N ARG A 19 5.51 -41.24 11.02
CA ARG A 19 6.33 -40.03 10.83
C ARG A 19 5.77 -39.10 9.75
N ALA A 20 5.18 -39.63 8.68
CA ALA A 20 4.50 -38.84 7.66
C ALA A 20 3.20 -38.22 8.18
N LEU A 21 2.43 -38.93 9.00
CA LEU A 21 1.25 -38.41 9.69
C LEU A 21 1.62 -37.39 10.77
N ALA A 22 2.69 -37.62 11.53
CA ALA A 22 3.21 -36.65 12.49
C ALA A 22 3.75 -35.40 11.77
N GLY A 23 4.45 -35.57 10.65
CA GLY A 23 4.92 -34.48 9.79
C GLY A 23 3.76 -33.69 9.17
N MET A 24 2.73 -34.36 8.64
CA MET A 24 1.51 -33.72 8.15
C MET A 24 0.72 -33.05 9.28
N ALA A 25 0.61 -33.66 10.45
CA ALA A 25 -0.08 -33.07 11.60
C ALA A 25 0.69 -31.86 12.16
N GLN A 26 2.01 -31.87 12.10
CA GLN A 26 2.88 -30.78 12.51
C GLN A 26 2.86 -29.63 11.49
N GLU A 27 2.84 -29.94 10.20
CA GLU A 27 2.65 -28.97 9.12
C GLU A 27 1.23 -28.36 9.15
N PHE A 28 0.20 -29.19 9.39
CA PHE A 28 -1.17 -28.74 9.62
C PHE A 28 -1.27 -27.85 10.87
N ARG A 29 -0.60 -28.22 11.97
CA ARG A 29 -0.51 -27.37 13.18
C ARG A 29 0.16 -26.03 12.90
N ARG A 30 1.20 -26.02 12.07
CA ARG A 30 2.00 -24.83 11.79
C ARG A 30 1.29 -23.86 10.85
N THR A 31 0.53 -24.37 9.89
CA THR A 31 -0.07 -23.55 8.83
C THR A 31 -1.57 -23.34 9.06
N ASP A 32 -2.33 -24.41 9.29
CA ASP A 32 -3.78 -24.36 9.51
C ASP A 32 -4.18 -24.08 10.97
N GLY A 33 -3.34 -24.47 11.95
CA GLY A 33 -3.59 -24.16 13.36
C GLY A 33 -3.75 -22.65 13.61
N THR A 34 -2.99 -21.83 12.88
CA THR A 34 -3.09 -20.37 12.96
C THR A 34 -4.43 -19.83 12.44
N ARG A 35 -4.92 -20.41 11.34
CA ARG A 35 -6.21 -20.06 10.72
C ARG A 35 -7.36 -20.49 11.62
N LEU A 36 -7.30 -21.70 12.16
CA LEU A 36 -8.33 -22.23 13.08
C LEU A 36 -8.43 -21.42 14.37
N ILE A 37 -7.29 -21.00 14.94
CA ILE A 37 -7.28 -20.10 16.10
C ILE A 37 -8.03 -18.81 15.77
N HIS A 38 -7.79 -18.22 14.60
CA HIS A 38 -8.49 -17.00 14.18
C HIS A 38 -9.99 -17.21 13.98
N VAL A 39 -10.38 -18.32 13.36
CA VAL A 39 -11.79 -18.70 13.19
C VAL A 39 -12.48 -18.84 14.54
N ALA A 40 -11.85 -19.52 15.50
CA ALA A 40 -12.35 -19.68 16.85
C ALA A 40 -12.50 -18.32 17.57
N LYS A 41 -11.50 -17.45 17.50
CA LYS A 41 -11.57 -16.09 18.07
C LYS A 41 -12.72 -15.28 17.49
N THR A 42 -12.85 -15.27 16.16
CA THR A 42 -13.91 -14.51 15.47
C THR A 42 -15.29 -15.00 15.91
N THR A 43 -15.44 -16.32 15.99
CA THR A 43 -16.67 -16.97 16.43
C THR A 43 -17.03 -16.63 17.87
N ILE A 44 -16.07 -16.72 18.79
CA ILE A 44 -16.24 -16.35 20.20
C ILE A 44 -16.62 -14.87 20.32
N ALA A 45 -15.96 -13.99 19.57
CA ALA A 45 -16.25 -12.56 19.59
C ALA A 45 -17.66 -12.24 19.09
N VAL A 46 -18.14 -12.90 18.02
CA VAL A 46 -19.50 -12.71 17.50
C VAL A 46 -20.52 -13.19 18.52
N VAL A 47 -20.35 -14.39 19.08
CA VAL A 47 -21.26 -14.93 20.11
C VAL A 47 -21.30 -14.03 21.34
N LEU A 48 -20.14 -13.53 21.80
CA LEU A 48 -20.05 -12.60 22.92
C LEU A 48 -20.78 -11.29 22.62
N ALA A 49 -20.59 -10.72 21.43
CA ALA A 49 -21.27 -9.49 21.01
C ALA A 49 -22.79 -9.67 20.97
N THR A 50 -23.27 -10.75 20.37
CA THR A 50 -24.70 -11.08 20.31
C THR A 50 -25.27 -11.28 21.70
N GLY A 51 -24.58 -12.03 22.56
CA GLY A 51 -25.04 -12.30 23.93
C GLY A 51 -25.13 -11.04 24.79
N VAL A 52 -24.12 -10.18 24.74
CA VAL A 52 -24.13 -8.89 25.45
C VAL A 52 -25.22 -7.97 24.90
N SER A 53 -25.39 -7.91 23.58
CA SER A 53 -26.42 -7.10 22.93
C SER A 53 -27.83 -7.54 23.31
N MET A 54 -28.10 -8.85 23.33
CA MET A 54 -29.39 -9.40 23.77
C MET A 54 -29.64 -9.17 25.27
N ARG A 55 -28.61 -9.30 26.11
CA ARG A 55 -28.71 -9.05 27.56
C ARG A 55 -29.00 -7.59 27.91
N LEU A 56 -28.55 -6.66 27.06
CA LEU A 56 -28.85 -5.24 27.18
C LEU A 56 -30.15 -4.83 26.48
N GLU A 57 -30.95 -5.82 26.02
CA GLU A 57 -32.23 -5.63 25.35
C GLU A 57 -32.16 -4.70 24.11
N LEU A 58 -31.02 -4.73 23.41
CA LEU A 58 -30.86 -3.97 22.17
C LEU A 58 -31.62 -4.64 21.03
N ALA A 59 -32.23 -3.81 20.17
CA ALA A 59 -33.17 -4.26 19.16
C ALA A 59 -32.54 -5.05 18.01
N ALA A 60 -31.28 -4.78 17.63
CA ALA A 60 -30.64 -5.30 16.43
C ALA A 60 -29.21 -5.86 16.64
N PRO A 61 -29.03 -6.97 17.39
CA PRO A 61 -27.74 -7.66 17.56
C PRO A 61 -26.94 -7.89 16.26
N ARG A 62 -27.62 -7.98 15.12
CA ARG A 62 -27.01 -8.08 13.78
C ARG A 62 -25.90 -7.03 13.51
N THR A 63 -26.04 -5.79 13.95
CA THR A 63 -25.04 -4.74 13.63
C THR A 63 -23.76 -4.90 14.44
N ALA A 64 -23.88 -5.41 15.68
CA ALA A 64 -22.75 -5.80 16.50
C ALA A 64 -21.99 -6.98 15.87
N MET A 65 -22.71 -7.99 15.37
CA MET A 65 -22.12 -9.14 14.68
C MET A 65 -21.34 -8.71 13.41
N VAL A 66 -21.95 -7.89 12.56
CA VAL A 66 -21.30 -7.34 11.35
C VAL A 66 -20.05 -6.54 11.74
N THR A 67 -20.10 -5.79 12.84
CA THR A 67 -18.94 -5.06 13.36
C THR A 67 -17.79 -5.98 13.73
N VAL A 68 -18.06 -7.04 14.49
CA VAL A 68 -17.03 -8.00 14.88
C VAL A 68 -16.40 -8.65 13.65
N VAL A 69 -17.21 -9.13 12.70
CA VAL A 69 -16.73 -9.79 11.48
C VAL A 69 -15.82 -8.87 10.66
N ILE A 70 -16.21 -7.60 10.47
CA ILE A 70 -15.40 -6.66 9.69
C ILE A 70 -14.06 -6.35 10.37
N LEU A 71 -14.06 -6.22 11.70
CA LEU A 71 -12.83 -5.95 12.47
C LEU A 71 -11.92 -7.18 12.51
N MET A 72 -12.49 -8.34 12.80
CA MET A 72 -11.82 -9.64 12.85
C MET A 72 -11.46 -10.20 11.48
N MET A 73 -11.76 -9.51 10.37
CA MET A 73 -11.22 -9.89 9.06
C MET A 73 -9.67 -9.93 9.06
N HIS A 74 -9.03 -9.10 9.90
CA HIS A 74 -7.58 -9.04 10.04
C HIS A 74 -7.10 -9.91 11.20
N GLN A 75 -6.06 -10.69 10.96
CA GLN A 75 -5.53 -11.69 11.90
C GLN A 75 -4.80 -11.08 13.11
N HIS A 76 -4.46 -9.80 13.07
CA HIS A 76 -3.56 -9.15 14.03
C HIS A 76 -4.28 -8.15 14.94
N SER A 77 -3.99 -8.19 16.24
CA SER A 77 -4.65 -7.40 17.30
C SER A 77 -4.55 -5.90 17.08
N GLY A 78 -3.34 -5.38 16.78
CA GLY A 78 -3.16 -3.95 16.51
C GLY A 78 -3.98 -3.43 15.33
N MET A 79 -4.21 -4.26 14.30
CA MET A 79 -5.07 -3.89 13.17
C MET A 79 -6.55 -3.83 13.55
N VAL A 80 -7.00 -4.76 14.40
CA VAL A 80 -8.37 -4.79 14.95
C VAL A 80 -8.63 -3.51 15.76
N MET A 81 -7.70 -3.14 16.64
CA MET A 81 -7.84 -1.93 17.48
C MET A 81 -7.82 -0.64 16.66
N ALA A 82 -6.87 -0.50 15.72
CA ALA A 82 -6.78 0.66 14.85
C ALA A 82 -8.08 0.84 14.04
N ARG A 83 -8.60 -0.24 13.44
CA ARG A 83 -9.88 -0.21 12.72
C ARG A 83 -11.06 0.05 13.66
N GLY A 84 -11.06 -0.50 14.87
CA GLY A 84 -12.08 -0.25 15.88
C GLY A 84 -12.21 1.24 16.22
N PHE A 85 -11.08 1.93 16.42
CA PHE A 85 -11.05 3.36 16.66
C PHE A 85 -11.64 4.17 15.49
N TYR A 86 -11.16 3.93 14.26
CA TYR A 86 -11.68 4.63 13.08
C TYR A 86 -13.14 4.29 12.76
N ARG A 87 -13.59 3.08 13.12
CA ARG A 87 -15.01 2.71 13.08
C ARG A 87 -15.85 3.52 14.04
N GLY A 88 -15.41 3.69 15.29
CA GLY A 88 -16.08 4.54 16.25
C GLY A 88 -16.23 5.98 15.74
N VAL A 89 -15.13 6.57 15.25
CA VAL A 89 -15.14 7.93 14.67
C VAL A 89 -16.06 8.02 13.45
N GLY A 90 -15.95 7.07 12.52
CA GLY A 90 -16.78 7.03 11.31
C GLY A 90 -18.27 6.92 11.63
N MET A 91 -18.66 6.03 12.55
CA MET A 91 -20.05 5.89 12.99
C MET A 91 -20.59 7.16 13.65
N LEU A 92 -19.79 7.83 14.48
CA LEU A 92 -20.19 9.07 15.13
C LEU A 92 -20.48 10.16 14.09
N VAL A 93 -19.56 10.37 13.15
CA VAL A 93 -19.71 11.34 12.07
C VAL A 93 -20.89 10.97 11.16
N GLY A 94 -21.02 9.70 10.80
CA GLY A 94 -22.08 9.22 9.93
C GLY A 94 -23.48 9.34 10.55
N ASN A 95 -23.62 9.00 11.83
CA ASN A 95 -24.87 9.15 12.57
C ASN A 95 -25.24 10.62 12.79
N LEU A 96 -24.27 11.49 13.06
CA LEU A 96 -24.51 12.94 13.14
C LEU A 96 -25.02 13.48 11.80
N ALA A 97 -24.39 13.07 10.69
CA ALA A 97 -24.85 13.42 9.36
C ALA A 97 -26.28 12.89 9.08
N ALA A 98 -26.62 11.68 9.55
CA ALA A 98 -27.97 11.13 9.40
C ALA A 98 -29.04 11.99 10.10
N ILE A 99 -28.76 12.43 11.34
CA ILE A 99 -29.64 13.32 12.10
C ILE A 99 -29.82 14.65 11.36
N VAL A 100 -28.73 15.24 10.88
CA VAL A 100 -28.77 16.50 10.12
C VAL A 100 -29.61 16.33 8.85
N LEU A 101 -29.37 15.29 8.04
CA LEU A 101 -30.07 15.07 6.78
C LEU A 101 -31.58 14.84 6.98
N ILE A 102 -31.97 14.01 7.96
CA ILE A 102 -33.39 13.79 8.27
C ILE A 102 -34.02 15.05 8.87
N GLY A 103 -33.28 15.79 9.70
CA GLY A 103 -33.75 17.04 10.29
C GLY A 103 -33.98 18.15 9.24
N THR A 104 -33.16 18.21 8.19
CA THR A 104 -33.27 19.24 7.14
C THR A 104 -34.26 18.89 6.04
N PHE A 105 -34.41 17.61 5.68
CA PHE A 105 -35.27 17.16 4.58
C PHE A 105 -36.32 16.12 5.00
N PRO A 106 -37.11 16.33 6.07
CA PRO A 106 -38.09 15.34 6.53
C PRO A 106 -39.31 15.21 5.59
N GLN A 107 -39.63 16.26 4.82
CA GLN A 107 -40.85 16.34 4.01
C GLN A 107 -40.65 15.92 2.55
N GLU A 108 -39.42 15.99 2.02
CA GLU A 108 -39.12 15.81 0.60
C GLU A 108 -38.12 14.68 0.36
N ARG A 109 -38.64 13.50 0.01
CA ARG A 109 -37.84 12.27 -0.20
C ARG A 109 -36.77 12.43 -1.28
N VAL A 110 -37.05 13.17 -2.35
CA VAL A 110 -36.09 13.36 -3.46
C VAL A 110 -34.90 14.22 -3.04
N LEU A 111 -35.14 15.30 -2.30
CA LEU A 111 -34.08 16.16 -1.77
C LEU A 111 -33.22 15.42 -0.74
N PHE A 112 -33.86 14.66 0.15
CA PHE A 112 -33.17 13.81 1.11
C PHE A 112 -32.23 12.80 0.42
N LEU A 113 -32.73 12.04 -0.56
CA LEU A 113 -31.92 11.05 -1.29
C LEU A 113 -30.79 11.72 -2.08
N THR A 114 -31.03 12.90 -2.67
CA THR A 114 -30.01 13.66 -3.38
C THR A 114 -28.88 14.10 -2.43
N ALA A 115 -29.22 14.64 -1.26
CA ALA A 115 -28.25 15.04 -0.25
C ALA A 115 -27.47 13.84 0.31
N LEU A 116 -28.15 12.71 0.54
CA LEU A 116 -27.53 11.45 0.98
C LEU A 116 -26.54 10.92 -0.06
N VAL A 117 -26.90 10.94 -1.35
CA VAL A 117 -26.02 10.53 -2.45
C VAL A 117 -24.77 11.41 -2.51
N LEU A 118 -24.92 12.73 -2.40
CA LEU A 118 -23.78 13.66 -2.41
C LEU A 118 -22.86 13.43 -1.21
N TRP A 119 -23.44 13.18 -0.02
CA TRP A 119 -22.68 12.82 1.18
C TRP A 119 -21.90 11.51 0.99
N ILE A 120 -22.54 10.46 0.46
CA ILE A 120 -21.88 9.19 0.17
C ILE A 120 -20.78 9.38 -0.88
N GLY A 121 -21.02 10.20 -1.92
CA GLY A 121 -20.02 10.58 -2.91
C GLY A 121 -18.80 11.28 -2.30
N CYS A 122 -19.03 12.21 -1.37
CA CYS A 122 -17.97 12.90 -0.63
C CYS A 122 -17.18 11.94 0.29
N CYS A 123 -17.89 11.04 0.99
CA CYS A 123 -17.27 10.03 1.85
C CYS A 123 -16.44 9.03 1.06
N THR A 124 -16.94 8.56 -0.09
CA THR A 124 -16.20 7.64 -0.97
C THR A 124 -15.02 8.31 -1.67
N TRP A 125 -15.15 9.60 -2.01
CA TRP A 125 -14.02 10.43 -2.43
C TRP A 125 -12.95 10.53 -1.33
N GLY A 126 -13.36 10.86 -0.10
CA GLY A 126 -12.47 10.91 1.06
C GLY A 126 -11.78 9.57 1.35
N ALA A 127 -12.53 8.47 1.28
CA ALA A 127 -12.02 7.12 1.48
C ALA A 127 -10.92 6.74 0.48
N ALA A 128 -11.09 7.11 -0.79
CA ALA A 128 -10.08 6.88 -1.81
C ALA A 128 -8.93 7.89 -1.75
N TYR A 129 -9.12 9.07 -1.14
CA TYR A 129 -8.11 10.11 -1.03
C TYR A 129 -7.16 9.90 0.15
N PHE A 130 -7.68 9.65 1.34
CA PHE A 130 -6.86 9.42 2.54
C PHE A 130 -6.40 7.97 2.58
N ARG A 131 -5.13 7.71 2.89
CA ARG A 131 -4.57 6.34 3.00
C ARG A 131 -4.51 5.82 4.43
N ASN A 132 -4.12 4.56 4.59
CA ASN A 132 -4.09 3.83 5.87
C ASN A 132 -5.49 3.72 6.50
N TYR A 133 -5.58 3.59 7.82
CA TYR A 133 -6.86 3.41 8.53
C TYR A 133 -7.82 4.61 8.45
N GLN A 134 -7.37 5.78 7.99
CA GLN A 134 -8.23 6.95 7.77
C GLN A 134 -9.24 6.71 6.64
N SER A 135 -8.82 6.03 5.56
CA SER A 135 -9.71 5.64 4.45
C SER A 135 -10.96 4.91 4.97
N TYR A 136 -10.73 3.99 5.90
CA TYR A 136 -11.76 3.17 6.51
C TYR A 136 -12.77 4.03 7.29
N GLY A 137 -12.30 5.03 8.05
CA GLY A 137 -13.18 5.98 8.75
C GLY A 137 -14.18 6.69 7.82
N PHE A 138 -13.73 7.15 6.65
CA PHE A 138 -14.61 7.78 5.65
C PHE A 138 -15.61 6.80 5.03
N VAL A 139 -15.18 5.55 4.73
CA VAL A 139 -16.08 4.48 4.28
C VAL A 139 -17.21 4.27 5.30
N LEU A 140 -16.84 4.20 6.59
CA LEU A 140 -17.77 3.97 7.69
C LEU A 140 -18.75 5.13 7.86
N ALA A 141 -18.29 6.37 7.75
CA ALA A 141 -19.16 7.55 7.82
C ALA A 141 -20.26 7.51 6.75
N GLY A 142 -19.91 7.20 5.50
CA GLY A 142 -20.87 7.16 4.40
C GLY A 142 -21.94 6.09 4.58
N TYR A 143 -21.55 4.83 4.83
CA TYR A 143 -22.54 3.77 4.99
C TYR A 143 -23.31 3.89 6.31
N ALA A 144 -22.69 4.37 7.41
CA ALA A 144 -23.37 4.53 8.69
C ALA A 144 -24.52 5.53 8.58
N THR A 145 -24.30 6.64 7.87
CA THR A 145 -25.36 7.59 7.53
C THR A 145 -26.51 6.89 6.80
N CYS A 146 -26.20 6.07 5.80
CA CYS A 146 -27.22 5.33 5.05
C CYS A 146 -27.99 4.32 5.92
N ILE A 147 -27.30 3.53 6.75
CA ILE A 147 -27.94 2.53 7.62
C ILE A 147 -28.84 3.19 8.66
N ALA A 148 -28.43 4.33 9.23
CA ALA A 148 -29.23 5.05 10.22
C ALA A 148 -30.40 5.81 9.58
N ALA A 149 -30.20 6.44 8.42
CA ALA A 149 -31.17 7.35 7.85
C ALA A 149 -32.25 6.66 7.01
N ILE A 150 -31.90 5.65 6.20
CA ILE A 150 -32.87 4.98 5.29
C ILE A 150 -34.09 4.40 6.03
N PRO A 151 -33.94 3.68 7.17
CA PRO A 151 -35.10 3.14 7.90
C PRO A 151 -36.01 4.21 8.49
N SER A 152 -35.51 5.43 8.69
CA SER A 152 -36.24 6.55 9.28
C SER A 152 -36.86 7.49 8.25
N ILE A 153 -36.76 7.21 6.94
CA ILE A 153 -37.35 8.06 5.89
C ILE A 153 -38.86 8.17 6.06
N ASP A 154 -39.54 7.05 6.34
CA ASP A 154 -41.00 7.03 6.47
C ASP A 154 -41.46 7.48 7.87
N ARG A 155 -40.57 7.42 8.87
CA ARG A 155 -40.82 7.84 10.25
C ARG A 155 -39.62 8.64 10.80
N PRO A 156 -39.56 9.95 10.50
CA PRO A 156 -38.42 10.79 10.87
C PRO A 156 -38.13 10.83 12.38
N TYR A 157 -39.15 10.69 13.22
CA TYR A 157 -39.01 10.71 14.69
C TYR A 157 -38.19 9.54 15.24
N ASP A 158 -38.12 8.42 14.51
CA ASP A 158 -37.39 7.22 14.96
C ASP A 158 -35.87 7.37 14.80
N ILE A 159 -35.37 8.43 14.16
CA ILE A 159 -33.94 8.60 13.87
C ILE A 159 -33.07 8.61 15.11
N ILE A 160 -33.51 9.25 16.20
CA ILE A 160 -32.71 9.34 17.44
C ILE A 160 -32.58 7.94 18.05
N ALA A 161 -33.66 7.17 18.11
CA ALA A 161 -33.65 5.79 18.62
C ALA A 161 -32.77 4.88 17.76
N ASN A 162 -32.86 5.00 16.43
CA ASN A 162 -32.04 4.23 15.50
C ASN A 162 -30.55 4.55 15.63
N VAL A 163 -30.19 5.83 15.80
CA VAL A 163 -28.81 6.25 16.02
C VAL A 163 -28.26 5.75 17.34
N VAL A 164 -29.01 5.90 18.45
CA VAL A 164 -28.58 5.44 19.77
C VAL A 164 -28.38 3.93 19.79
N THR A 165 -29.33 3.19 19.22
CA THR A 165 -29.25 1.73 19.11
C THR A 165 -28.04 1.31 18.28
N GLY A 166 -27.89 1.86 17.08
CA GLY A 166 -26.77 1.54 16.19
C GLY A 166 -25.40 1.90 16.78
N LEU A 167 -25.28 3.03 17.49
CA LEU A 167 -24.03 3.42 18.13
C LEU A 167 -23.69 2.49 19.31
N SER A 168 -24.68 2.08 20.10
CA SER A 168 -24.52 1.17 21.23
C SER A 168 -24.07 -0.22 20.75
N GLU A 169 -24.74 -0.76 19.73
CA GLU A 169 -24.42 -2.07 19.17
C GLU A 169 -23.04 -2.12 18.50
N VAL A 170 -22.68 -1.07 17.74
CA VAL A 170 -21.35 -1.00 17.14
C VAL A 170 -20.27 -0.86 18.23
N SER A 171 -20.55 -0.13 19.31
CA SER A 171 -19.62 -0.02 20.45
C SER A 171 -19.41 -1.39 21.12
N ILE A 172 -20.48 -2.16 21.34
CA ILE A 172 -20.39 -3.54 21.87
C ILE A 172 -19.60 -4.44 20.91
N GLY A 173 -19.82 -4.32 19.60
CA GLY A 173 -19.05 -5.04 18.58
C GLY A 173 -17.56 -4.69 18.59
N ILE A 174 -17.20 -3.42 18.76
CA ILE A 174 -15.81 -2.96 18.87
C ILE A 174 -15.17 -3.50 20.15
N LEU A 175 -15.86 -3.39 21.29
CA LEU A 175 -15.36 -3.84 22.60
C LEU A 175 -15.17 -5.36 22.64
N SER A 176 -16.15 -6.13 22.18
CA SER A 176 -16.08 -7.59 22.10
C SER A 176 -14.95 -8.08 21.18
N ALA A 177 -14.81 -7.50 19.98
CA ALA A 177 -13.71 -7.82 19.08
C ALA A 177 -12.35 -7.46 19.70
N SER A 178 -12.23 -6.26 20.27
CA SER A 178 -10.97 -5.82 20.88
C SER A 178 -10.57 -6.70 22.07
N LEU A 179 -11.54 -7.04 22.94
CA LEU A 179 -11.33 -7.88 24.11
C LEU A 179 -10.87 -9.29 23.73
N VAL A 180 -11.57 -9.94 22.81
CA VAL A 180 -11.23 -11.30 22.36
C VAL A 180 -9.89 -11.33 21.63
N SER A 181 -9.60 -10.32 20.81
CA SER A 181 -8.32 -10.21 20.10
C SER A 181 -7.14 -9.99 21.06
N ALA A 182 -7.35 -9.25 22.14
CA ALA A 182 -6.33 -8.96 23.16
C ALA A 182 -6.11 -10.13 24.13
N LEU A 183 -7.17 -10.84 24.55
CA LEU A 183 -7.08 -11.89 25.57
C LEU A 183 -6.74 -13.27 25.03
N ILE A 184 -7.27 -13.66 23.88
CA ILE A 184 -7.05 -15.01 23.34
C ILE A 184 -5.81 -14.96 22.44
N LEU A 185 -4.69 -15.60 22.84
CA LEU A 185 -3.43 -15.69 22.09
C LEU A 185 -3.07 -14.42 21.29
N PRO A 186 -2.75 -13.29 21.94
CA PRO A 186 -2.48 -12.04 21.25
C PRO A 186 -1.33 -12.22 20.25
N ARG A 187 -1.56 -11.79 19.01
CA ARG A 187 -0.54 -11.76 17.97
C ARG A 187 -0.16 -10.32 17.70
N HIS A 188 0.84 -9.87 18.44
CA HIS A 188 1.31 -8.50 18.34
C HIS A 188 1.79 -8.18 16.93
N VAL A 189 1.29 -7.08 16.38
CA VAL A 189 1.72 -6.56 15.07
C VAL A 189 3.21 -6.22 15.12
N SER A 190 3.73 -5.82 16.29
CA SER A 190 5.16 -5.51 16.50
C SER A 190 6.06 -6.68 16.09
N ALA A 191 5.79 -7.90 16.55
CA ALA A 191 6.59 -9.08 16.21
C ALA A 191 6.57 -9.38 14.70
N VAL A 192 5.41 -9.21 14.06
CA VAL A 192 5.23 -9.44 12.62
C VAL A 192 5.90 -8.36 11.79
N LEU A 193 5.77 -7.10 12.20
CA LEU A 193 6.47 -5.96 11.60
C LEU A 193 7.99 -6.17 11.68
N MET A 194 8.48 -6.61 12.83
CA MET A 194 9.89 -6.90 13.04
C MET A 194 10.36 -8.05 12.14
N LYS A 195 9.66 -9.19 12.11
CA LYS A 195 10.05 -10.30 11.23
C LYS A 195 10.00 -9.92 9.74
N THR A 196 8.91 -9.29 9.30
CA THR A 196 8.77 -8.81 7.91
C THR A 196 9.85 -7.79 7.56
N GLY A 197 10.28 -6.97 8.53
CA GLY A 197 11.36 -6.01 8.36
C GLY A 197 12.73 -6.67 8.18
N GLU A 198 12.97 -7.81 8.85
CA GLU A 198 14.19 -8.62 8.66
C GLU A 198 14.21 -9.28 7.28
N ASP A 199 13.07 -9.83 6.84
CA ASP A 199 12.94 -10.45 5.53
C ASP A 199 13.15 -9.40 4.42
N HIS A 200 12.53 -8.22 4.56
CA HIS A 200 12.73 -7.10 3.63
C HIS A 200 14.17 -6.58 3.62
N TYR A 201 14.84 -6.57 4.78
CA TYR A 201 16.26 -6.22 4.87
C TYR A 201 17.12 -7.22 4.08
N ALA A 202 16.91 -8.53 4.26
CA ALA A 202 17.63 -9.56 3.53
C ALA A 202 17.42 -9.42 2.01
N ASP A 203 16.16 -9.30 1.57
CA ASP A 203 15.83 -9.09 0.15
C ASP A 203 16.50 -7.83 -0.41
N PHE A 204 16.56 -6.74 0.37
CA PHE A 204 17.18 -5.50 -0.06
C PHE A 204 18.70 -5.64 -0.20
N ILE A 205 19.36 -6.31 0.76
CA ILE A 205 20.79 -6.62 0.68
C ILE A 205 21.09 -7.53 -0.52
N GLY A 206 20.23 -8.52 -0.80
CA GLY A 206 20.30 -9.35 -2.00
C GLY A 206 20.21 -8.54 -3.29
N PHE A 207 19.29 -7.56 -3.35
CA PHE A 207 19.18 -6.63 -4.47
C PHE A 207 20.44 -5.76 -4.65
N VAL A 208 21.00 -5.22 -3.56
CA VAL A 208 22.24 -4.44 -3.60
C VAL A 208 23.40 -5.30 -4.14
N ARG A 209 23.54 -6.54 -3.66
CA ARG A 209 24.56 -7.47 -4.14
C ARG A 209 24.39 -7.78 -5.63
N ALA A 210 23.17 -7.99 -6.10
CA ALA A 210 22.87 -8.22 -7.52
C ALA A 210 23.21 -7.00 -8.39
N ALA A 211 22.89 -5.79 -7.91
CA ALA A 211 23.23 -4.54 -8.60
C ALA A 211 24.75 -4.34 -8.74
N LEU A 212 25.51 -4.68 -7.68
CA LEU A 212 26.98 -4.59 -7.66
C LEU A 212 27.69 -5.67 -8.48
N THR A 213 27.12 -6.87 -8.58
CA THR A 213 27.75 -7.99 -9.34
C THR A 213 27.33 -8.06 -10.80
N GLN A 214 26.38 -7.22 -11.25
CA GLN A 214 25.79 -7.28 -12.61
C GLN A 214 25.22 -8.66 -12.97
N ASN A 215 24.73 -9.40 -11.96
CA ASN A 215 24.33 -10.80 -12.14
C ASN A 215 22.92 -10.97 -12.76
N LEU A 216 22.22 -9.88 -13.06
CA LEU A 216 20.86 -9.88 -13.58
C LEU A 216 20.75 -8.98 -14.81
N GLN A 217 19.88 -9.36 -15.75
CA GLN A 217 19.47 -8.45 -16.82
C GLN A 217 18.64 -7.28 -16.25
N VAL A 218 18.69 -6.13 -16.93
CA VAL A 218 18.03 -4.88 -16.51
C VAL A 218 16.55 -5.09 -16.18
N ASP A 219 15.83 -5.89 -16.98
CA ASP A 219 14.40 -6.17 -16.79
C ASP A 219 14.09 -7.03 -15.56
N GLU A 220 14.99 -7.95 -15.23
CA GLU A 220 14.86 -8.77 -14.04
C GLU A 220 15.15 -7.97 -12.78
N GLN A 221 16.15 -7.08 -12.84
CA GLN A 221 16.43 -6.15 -11.76
C GLN A 221 15.29 -5.16 -11.51
N ASN A 222 14.66 -4.64 -12.58
CA ASN A 222 13.48 -3.78 -12.47
C ASN A 222 12.32 -4.50 -11.77
N ARG A 223 12.09 -5.77 -12.11
CA ARG A 223 11.07 -6.60 -11.43
C ARG A 223 11.41 -6.85 -9.97
N HIS A 224 12.67 -7.11 -9.62
CA HIS A 224 13.09 -7.24 -8.22
C HIS A 224 12.90 -5.95 -7.42
N TYR A 225 13.24 -4.80 -8.00
CA TYR A 225 13.01 -3.50 -7.36
C TYR A 225 11.51 -3.28 -7.04
N LEU A 226 10.61 -3.59 -7.96
CA LEU A 226 9.16 -3.43 -7.73
C LEU A 226 8.64 -4.35 -6.63
N LYS A 227 9.15 -5.59 -6.57
CA LYS A 227 8.81 -6.51 -5.48
C LYS A 227 9.24 -5.91 -4.13
N LEU A 228 10.43 -5.32 -4.04
CA LEU A 228 10.90 -4.65 -2.83
C LEU A 228 10.03 -3.44 -2.44
N VAL A 229 9.67 -2.58 -3.39
CA VAL A 229 8.78 -1.43 -3.14
C VAL A 229 7.38 -1.91 -2.69
N ALA A 230 6.86 -2.97 -3.29
CA ALA A 230 5.59 -3.58 -2.90
C ALA A 230 5.65 -4.17 -1.48
N ALA A 231 6.71 -4.91 -1.14
CA ALA A 231 6.95 -5.41 0.22
C ALA A 231 7.06 -4.25 1.23
N ARG A 232 7.68 -3.14 0.85
CA ARG A 232 7.77 -1.95 1.71
C ARG A 232 6.42 -1.30 1.99
N ALA A 233 5.47 -1.35 1.05
CA ALA A 233 4.11 -0.88 1.27
C ALA A 233 3.36 -1.74 2.31
N GLN A 234 3.62 -3.06 2.35
CA GLN A 234 3.10 -3.94 3.39
C GLN A 234 3.66 -3.57 4.78
N LEU A 235 4.97 -3.29 4.87
CA LEU A 235 5.59 -2.81 6.11
C LEU A 235 4.98 -1.49 6.60
N GLU A 236 4.61 -0.60 5.68
CA GLU A 236 3.95 0.66 6.02
C GLU A 236 2.55 0.45 6.61
N ASN A 237 1.78 -0.50 6.06
CA ASN A 237 0.50 -0.90 6.62
C ASN A 237 0.67 -1.48 8.05
N LEU A 238 1.63 -2.39 8.25
CA LEU A 238 1.93 -2.96 9.57
C LEU A 238 2.38 -1.89 10.56
N ARG A 239 3.27 -0.96 10.14
CA ARG A 239 3.71 0.19 10.93
C ARG A 239 2.53 1.02 11.42
N SER A 240 1.59 1.34 10.52
CA SER A 240 0.44 2.16 10.86
C SER A 240 -0.46 1.51 11.93
N ALA A 241 -0.45 0.18 12.05
CA ALA A 241 -1.18 -0.55 13.08
C ALA A 241 -0.38 -0.69 14.37
N ALA A 242 0.94 -0.95 14.27
CA ALA A 242 1.82 -1.14 15.41
C ALA A 242 1.85 0.08 16.34
N VAL A 243 1.69 1.30 15.79
CA VAL A 243 1.60 2.56 16.55
C VAL A 243 0.43 2.57 17.54
N PHE A 244 -0.64 1.81 17.30
CA PHE A 244 -1.77 1.70 18.24
C PHE A 244 -1.51 0.70 19.38
N GLU A 245 -0.64 -0.28 19.15
CA GLU A 245 -0.42 -1.40 20.07
C GLU A 245 0.78 -1.17 21.00
N ASP A 246 1.85 -0.54 20.50
CA ASP A 246 3.12 -0.43 21.22
C ASP A 246 3.56 1.05 21.39
N PRO A 247 3.67 1.56 22.64
CA PRO A 247 4.14 2.91 22.92
C PRO A 247 5.56 3.20 22.42
N ASP A 248 6.46 2.21 22.42
CA ASP A 248 7.85 2.37 21.98
C ASP A 248 7.90 2.55 20.46
N LEU A 249 7.11 1.76 19.72
CA LEU A 249 7.02 1.91 18.26
C LEU A 249 6.34 3.22 17.86
N ARG A 250 5.41 3.72 18.67
CA ARG A 250 4.83 5.05 18.49
C ARG A 250 5.88 6.16 18.63
N ALA A 251 6.77 6.06 19.62
CA ALA A 251 7.87 7.00 19.80
C ALA A 251 8.89 6.95 18.64
N ARG A 252 9.15 5.75 18.11
CA ARG A 252 10.09 5.52 16.99
C ARG A 252 9.48 5.71 15.59
N ASN A 253 8.24 6.22 15.50
CA ASN A 253 7.53 6.35 14.24
C ASN A 253 8.25 7.24 13.20
N GLY A 254 8.92 8.29 13.67
CA GLY A 254 9.73 9.17 12.82
C GLY A 254 10.87 8.41 12.12
N ILE A 255 11.59 7.56 12.88
CA ILE A 255 12.72 6.76 12.38
C ILE A 255 12.24 5.77 11.32
N MET A 256 11.11 5.07 11.53
CA MET A 256 10.57 4.15 10.53
C MET A 256 10.16 4.84 9.22
N THR A 257 9.69 6.08 9.32
CA THR A 257 9.33 6.91 8.14
C THR A 257 10.59 7.39 7.42
N HIS A 258 11.60 7.83 8.18
CA HIS A 258 12.90 8.24 7.64
C HIS A 258 13.61 7.07 6.94
N MET A 259 13.66 5.90 7.56
CA MET A 259 14.19 4.66 7.00
C MET A 259 13.53 4.28 5.66
N ALA A 260 12.23 4.60 5.49
CA ALA A 260 11.53 4.40 4.23
C ALA A 260 12.10 5.27 3.09
N GLY A 261 12.38 6.54 3.39
CA GLY A 261 13.02 7.47 2.47
C GLY A 261 14.46 7.05 2.16
N GLN A 262 15.22 6.62 3.17
CA GLN A 262 16.60 6.11 2.99
C GLN A 262 16.64 4.84 2.13
N PHE A 263 15.68 3.94 2.30
CA PHE A 263 15.53 2.78 1.42
C PHE A 263 15.30 3.19 -0.04
N LEU A 264 14.36 4.12 -0.30
CA LEU A 264 14.08 4.59 -1.66
C LEU A 264 15.31 5.28 -2.28
N ASP A 265 16.04 6.08 -1.51
CA ASP A 265 17.29 6.72 -1.93
C ASP A 265 18.34 5.70 -2.34
N ALA A 266 18.61 4.73 -1.45
CA ALA A 266 19.62 3.72 -1.69
C ALA A 266 19.26 2.84 -2.89
N ALA A 267 18.01 2.42 -2.97
CA ALA A 267 17.54 1.61 -4.09
C ALA A 267 17.62 2.38 -5.43
N ALA A 268 17.32 3.69 -5.45
CA ALA A 268 17.51 4.55 -6.63
C ALA A 268 18.99 4.69 -7.02
N ARG A 269 19.88 4.92 -6.06
CA ARG A 269 21.32 5.09 -6.34
C ARG A 269 21.99 3.81 -6.83
N PHE A 270 21.63 2.65 -6.29
CA PHE A 270 22.10 1.36 -6.81
C PHE A 270 21.52 1.04 -8.18
N HIS A 271 20.28 1.47 -8.46
CA HIS A 271 19.70 1.34 -9.79
C HIS A 271 20.47 2.19 -10.82
N ALA A 272 20.70 3.47 -10.54
CA ALA A 272 21.49 4.37 -11.38
C ALA A 272 22.91 3.83 -11.62
N LEU A 273 23.59 3.33 -10.57
CA LEU A 273 24.92 2.74 -10.69
C LEU A 273 24.93 1.52 -11.60
N HIS A 274 23.92 0.64 -11.48
CA HIS A 274 23.79 -0.53 -12.34
C HIS A 274 23.60 -0.14 -13.80
N GLN A 275 22.71 0.83 -14.08
CA GLN A 275 22.49 1.30 -15.45
C GLN A 275 23.73 1.98 -16.04
N TYR A 276 24.42 2.80 -15.25
CA TYR A 276 25.64 3.48 -15.68
C TYR A 276 26.72 2.46 -16.09
N ARG A 277 26.92 1.42 -15.28
CA ARG A 277 27.87 0.33 -15.60
C ARG A 277 27.45 -0.46 -16.84
N ALA A 278 26.16 -0.77 -16.98
CA ALA A 278 25.64 -1.45 -18.18
C ALA A 278 25.82 -0.60 -19.45
N ARG A 279 25.74 0.74 -19.35
CA ARG A 279 26.04 1.67 -20.43
C ARG A 279 27.53 1.71 -20.75
N LEU A 280 28.41 1.81 -19.75
CA LEU A 280 29.86 1.78 -19.95
C LEU A 280 30.32 0.48 -20.61
N ALA A 281 29.75 -0.66 -20.25
CA ALA A 281 30.03 -1.94 -20.88
C ALA A 281 29.72 -1.95 -22.40
N ARG A 282 28.75 -1.13 -22.86
CA ARG A 282 28.39 -1.00 -24.28
C ARG A 282 29.29 -0.04 -25.06
N ILE A 283 29.88 0.97 -24.41
CA ILE A 283 30.66 2.06 -25.04
C ILE A 283 32.11 1.62 -25.40
N ALA A 284 32.48 0.35 -25.18
CA ALA A 284 33.77 -0.24 -25.54
C ALA A 284 35.02 0.33 -24.83
N ASP A 285 34.88 1.18 -23.80
CA ASP A 285 35.99 1.48 -22.87
C ASP A 285 36.11 0.36 -21.83
N SER A 286 36.85 -0.68 -22.21
CA SER A 286 37.03 -1.87 -21.37
C SER A 286 37.84 -1.61 -20.09
N GLN A 287 38.54 -0.48 -19.98
CA GLN A 287 39.44 -0.20 -18.86
C GLN A 287 38.71 0.52 -17.72
N VAL A 288 37.93 1.56 -18.02
CA VAL A 288 37.08 2.26 -17.03
C VAL A 288 36.02 1.33 -16.47
N SER A 289 35.38 0.52 -17.34
CA SER A 289 34.37 -0.47 -16.92
C SER A 289 34.96 -1.52 -15.97
N ARG A 290 36.18 -2.04 -16.26
CA ARG A 290 36.89 -2.97 -15.39
C ARG A 290 37.26 -2.32 -14.05
N PHE A 291 37.76 -1.09 -14.07
CA PHE A 291 38.15 -0.36 -12.85
C PHE A 291 36.98 -0.19 -11.87
N ILE A 292 35.82 0.29 -12.34
CA ILE A 292 34.62 0.44 -11.51
C ILE A 292 34.12 -0.92 -11.01
N THR A 293 34.19 -1.95 -11.86
CA THR A 293 33.78 -3.31 -11.51
C THR A 293 34.63 -3.89 -10.39
N THR A 294 35.94 -3.67 -10.37
CA THR A 294 36.83 -4.12 -9.27
C THR A 294 36.36 -3.59 -7.91
N TYR A 295 36.07 -2.29 -7.79
CA TYR A 295 35.58 -1.72 -6.54
C TYR A 295 34.17 -2.21 -6.18
N CYS A 296 33.29 -2.39 -7.17
CA CYS A 296 31.97 -2.97 -6.93
C CYS A 296 32.07 -4.40 -6.39
N ASP A 297 33.00 -5.21 -6.92
CA ASP A 297 33.22 -6.60 -6.51
C ASP A 297 33.90 -6.70 -5.14
N GLU A 298 34.76 -5.74 -4.77
CA GLU A 298 35.31 -5.61 -3.41
C GLU A 298 34.19 -5.36 -2.39
N VAL A 299 33.29 -4.42 -2.69
CA VAL A 299 32.13 -4.15 -1.84
C VAL A 299 31.20 -5.36 -1.81
N ALA A 300 30.91 -5.98 -2.96
CA ALA A 300 30.04 -7.15 -3.05
C ALA A 300 30.52 -8.32 -2.18
N ARG A 301 31.83 -8.50 -2.04
CA ARG A 301 32.45 -9.49 -1.14
C ARG A 301 32.22 -9.20 0.35
N ALA A 302 31.99 -7.96 0.73
CA ALA A 302 31.67 -7.58 2.11
C ALA A 302 30.18 -7.76 2.45
N LEU A 303 29.30 -7.88 1.45
CA LEU A 303 27.87 -8.12 1.66
C LEU A 303 27.61 -9.61 1.95
N PRO A 304 26.69 -9.93 2.89
CA PRO A 304 26.36 -11.32 3.20
C PRO A 304 25.75 -12.03 1.97
N VAL A 305 26.05 -13.33 1.85
CA VAL A 305 25.37 -14.20 0.89
C VAL A 305 23.99 -14.54 1.44
N ASP A 306 23.01 -14.55 0.56
CA ASP A 306 21.61 -14.77 0.92
C ASP A 306 21.43 -16.24 1.25
N ASP A 307 21.40 -16.59 2.54
CA ASP A 307 21.16 -17.94 3.02
C ASP A 307 19.77 -18.01 3.66
N PRO A 308 18.77 -18.63 3.00
CA PRO A 308 17.39 -18.68 3.47
C PRO A 308 17.21 -19.42 4.82
N GLY A 309 18.26 -20.05 5.36
CA GLY A 309 18.24 -20.70 6.67
C GLY A 309 18.84 -19.89 7.83
N GLN A 310 19.51 -18.76 7.57
CA GLN A 310 20.24 -18.04 8.61
C GLN A 310 19.32 -17.14 9.45
N SER A 311 19.38 -17.26 10.77
CA SER A 311 18.67 -16.35 11.68
C SER A 311 19.27 -14.94 11.63
N PHE A 312 18.42 -13.92 11.70
CA PHE A 312 18.86 -12.53 11.78
C PHE A 312 19.79 -12.29 12.99
N ASP A 313 20.95 -11.68 12.75
CA ASP A 313 21.90 -11.27 13.78
C ASP A 313 22.21 -9.76 13.66
N LEU A 314 21.82 -9.00 14.70
CA LEU A 314 22.08 -7.56 14.77
C LEU A 314 23.58 -7.23 14.71
N ARG A 315 24.44 -8.08 15.29
CA ARG A 315 25.90 -7.86 15.28
C ARG A 315 26.45 -7.99 13.87
N ALA A 316 25.93 -8.92 13.07
CA ALA A 316 26.31 -9.03 11.67
C ALA A 316 25.93 -7.77 10.88
N THR A 317 24.76 -7.20 11.11
CA THR A 317 24.35 -5.93 10.49
C THR A 317 25.23 -4.75 10.92
N MET A 318 25.64 -4.68 12.19
CA MET A 318 26.58 -3.65 12.67
C MET A 318 27.95 -3.77 12.00
N ARG A 319 28.49 -5.00 11.88
CA ARG A 319 29.75 -5.24 11.15
C ARG A 319 29.64 -4.88 9.68
N LEU A 320 28.49 -5.11 9.05
CA LEU A 320 28.23 -4.69 7.67
C LEU A 320 28.28 -3.16 7.53
N ALA A 321 27.66 -2.42 8.46
CA ALA A 321 27.71 -0.96 8.45
C ALA A 321 29.16 -0.46 8.57
N GLU A 322 29.97 -1.06 9.45
CA GLU A 322 31.41 -0.75 9.59
C GLU A 322 32.22 -1.14 8.34
N ALA A 323 31.87 -2.25 7.68
CA ALA A 323 32.50 -2.66 6.42
C ALA A 323 32.21 -1.66 5.29
N ILE A 324 30.97 -1.14 5.23
CA ILE A 324 30.59 -0.10 4.27
C ILE A 324 31.33 1.21 4.57
N ASP A 325 31.42 1.62 5.84
CA ASP A 325 32.19 2.81 6.23
C ASP A 325 33.66 2.69 5.80
N ARG A 326 34.28 1.51 5.97
CA ARG A 326 35.63 1.23 5.48
C ARG A 326 35.74 1.26 3.96
N ALA A 327 34.77 0.68 3.25
CA ALA A 327 34.76 0.70 1.78
C ALA A 327 34.62 2.13 1.24
N ILE A 328 33.77 2.97 1.86
CA ILE A 328 33.63 4.39 1.50
C ILE A 328 34.97 5.12 1.68
N ALA A 329 35.67 4.87 2.80
CA ALA A 329 36.96 5.50 3.09
C ALA A 329 38.10 5.05 2.15
N GLN A 330 38.00 3.87 1.55
CA GLN A 330 38.99 3.32 0.61
C GLN A 330 38.79 3.80 -0.84
N LEU A 331 37.64 4.40 -1.17
CA LEU A 331 37.38 4.90 -2.52
C LEU A 331 38.26 6.10 -2.87
N PRO A 332 38.94 6.11 -4.03
CA PRO A 332 39.77 7.24 -4.45
C PRO A 332 38.97 8.54 -4.54
N ASN A 333 39.54 9.63 -4.02
CA ASN A 333 38.96 10.97 -4.13
C ASN A 333 39.48 11.76 -5.34
N ASP A 334 40.61 11.34 -5.91
CA ASP A 334 41.30 12.08 -6.97
C ASP A 334 41.50 11.25 -8.25
N THR A 335 41.70 11.96 -9.37
CA THR A 335 41.98 11.39 -10.70
C THR A 335 43.35 10.74 -10.83
N ALA A 336 44.21 10.85 -9.82
CA ALA A 336 45.56 10.29 -9.83
C ALA A 336 45.60 8.76 -10.02
N HIS A 337 44.51 8.07 -9.67
CA HIS A 337 44.38 6.60 -9.79
C HIS A 337 43.53 6.19 -11.00
N ALA A 338 43.06 7.16 -11.82
CA ALA A 338 42.27 6.86 -12.99
C ALA A 338 43.14 6.17 -14.05
N PRO A 339 42.63 5.13 -14.73
CA PRO A 339 43.37 4.47 -15.80
C PRO A 339 43.74 5.46 -16.90
N SER A 340 45.00 5.42 -17.35
CA SER A 340 45.45 6.19 -18.51
C SER A 340 44.72 5.68 -19.75
N SER A 341 43.72 6.42 -20.22
CA SER A 341 42.95 6.06 -21.41
C SER A 341 43.28 6.99 -22.58
N THR A 342 43.16 6.47 -23.80
CA THR A 342 43.29 7.25 -25.05
C THR A 342 42.04 8.05 -25.42
N VAL A 343 40.94 7.88 -24.68
CA VAL A 343 39.63 8.50 -24.97
C VAL A 343 39.48 9.81 -24.19
N PRO A 344 39.07 10.92 -24.83
CA PRO A 344 38.70 12.15 -24.12
C PRO A 344 37.54 11.88 -23.14
N ASP A 345 37.58 12.47 -21.94
CA ASP A 345 36.57 12.33 -20.85
C ASP A 345 36.59 11.05 -19.98
N SER A 346 37.51 10.10 -20.17
CA SER A 346 37.55 8.88 -19.34
C SER A 346 37.83 9.12 -17.85
N SER A 347 38.60 10.15 -17.52
CA SER A 347 38.82 10.58 -16.13
C SER A 347 37.53 11.07 -15.48
N ARG A 348 36.67 11.76 -16.25
CA ARG A 348 35.35 12.20 -15.77
C ARG A 348 34.42 11.02 -15.59
N ALA A 349 34.36 10.10 -16.56
CA ALA A 349 33.56 8.88 -16.45
C ALA A 349 33.96 8.03 -15.24
N THR A 350 35.26 7.89 -14.99
CA THR A 350 35.77 7.20 -13.80
C THR A 350 35.34 7.90 -12.51
N MET A 351 35.46 9.23 -12.43
CA MET A 351 35.01 9.99 -11.25
C MET A 351 33.51 9.91 -11.04
N THR A 352 32.71 9.98 -12.11
CA THR A 352 31.26 9.81 -12.03
C THR A 352 30.91 8.41 -11.52
N GLY A 353 31.57 7.36 -12.01
CA GLY A 353 31.35 6.00 -11.51
C GLY A 353 31.68 5.84 -10.02
N LEU A 354 32.81 6.39 -9.58
CA LEU A 354 33.22 6.37 -8.18
C LEU A 354 32.30 7.23 -7.28
N SER A 355 31.84 8.39 -7.75
CA SER A 355 30.92 9.24 -6.99
C SER A 355 29.55 8.58 -6.83
N LEU A 356 29.02 7.95 -7.89
CA LEU A 356 27.79 7.15 -7.82
C LEU A 356 27.92 6.00 -6.81
N LEU A 357 29.03 5.27 -6.84
CA LEU A 357 29.28 4.19 -5.88
C LEU A 357 29.36 4.74 -4.44
N ARG A 358 30.10 5.84 -4.22
CA ARG A 358 30.21 6.50 -2.91
C ARG A 358 28.83 6.94 -2.40
N GLN A 359 28.03 7.57 -3.23
CA GLN A 359 26.67 8.01 -2.90
C GLN A 359 25.75 6.84 -2.59
N ALA A 360 25.80 5.76 -3.37
CA ALA A 360 25.02 4.54 -3.14
C ALA A 360 25.39 3.89 -1.80
N LEU A 361 26.68 3.78 -1.49
CA LEU A 361 27.15 3.26 -0.21
C LEU A 361 26.76 4.17 0.97
N GLY A 362 26.84 5.49 0.80
CA GLY A 362 26.40 6.45 1.82
C GLY A 362 24.91 6.32 2.15
N SER A 363 24.06 6.17 1.12
CA SER A 363 22.62 5.95 1.31
C SER A 363 22.31 4.59 1.95
N LEU A 364 23.03 3.52 1.57
CA LEU A 364 22.92 2.22 2.23
C LEU A 364 23.30 2.31 3.70
N ARG A 365 24.37 3.03 4.01
CA ARG A 365 24.85 3.26 5.37
C ARG A 365 23.86 4.04 6.21
N ALA A 366 23.18 5.03 5.64
CA ALA A 366 22.11 5.78 6.30
C ALA A 366 20.90 4.88 6.60
N TYR A 367 20.49 4.04 5.63
CA TYR A 367 19.45 3.03 5.83
C TYR A 367 19.82 2.05 6.96
N LEU A 368 21.05 1.52 6.96
CA LEU A 368 21.54 0.61 8.00
C LEU A 368 21.57 1.27 9.38
N ALA A 369 21.90 2.56 9.46
CA ALA A 369 21.90 3.31 10.72
C ALA A 369 20.51 3.30 11.36
N ASP A 370 19.48 3.66 10.59
CA ASP A 370 18.10 3.67 11.07
C ASP A 370 17.61 2.27 11.43
N PHE A 371 17.97 1.27 10.62
CA PHE A 371 17.60 -0.12 10.85
C PHE A 371 18.22 -0.67 12.15
N ILE A 372 19.48 -0.36 12.44
CA ILE A 372 20.17 -0.72 13.69
C ILE A 372 19.51 -0.01 14.87
N VAL A 373 19.26 1.31 14.77
CA VAL A 373 18.63 2.10 15.84
C VAL A 373 17.24 1.55 16.19
N LEU A 374 16.46 1.14 15.19
CA LEU A 374 15.14 0.55 15.40
C LEU A 374 15.20 -0.76 16.21
N ARG A 375 16.32 -1.49 16.17
CA ARG A 375 16.51 -2.80 16.82
C ARG A 375 17.25 -2.77 18.15
N LEU A 376 17.87 -1.64 18.49
CA LEU A 376 18.49 -1.47 19.79
C LEU A 376 17.42 -1.41 20.89
N PRO A 377 17.66 -2.05 22.07
CA PRO A 377 16.77 -1.95 23.22
C PRO A 377 16.48 -0.50 23.60
N SER A 378 15.23 -0.18 23.89
CA SER A 378 14.82 1.16 24.35
C SER A 378 15.54 1.53 25.65
N ARG A 379 16.20 2.69 25.70
CA ARG A 379 16.59 3.31 26.98
C ARG A 379 15.36 4.00 27.58
N PRO A 380 15.10 3.90 28.90
CA PRO A 380 13.97 4.56 29.55
C PRO A 380 13.99 6.09 29.35
N LEU A 381 12.80 6.66 29.19
CA LEU A 381 12.45 8.03 28.77
C LEU A 381 12.81 9.19 29.73
N SER A 382 13.98 9.18 30.38
CA SER A 382 14.39 10.34 31.21
C SER A 382 15.26 11.39 30.48
N ASP A 383 15.81 11.08 29.30
CA ASP A 383 16.78 11.98 28.61
C ASP A 383 16.46 12.27 27.12
N ALA A 384 15.28 11.88 26.62
CA ALA A 384 14.95 11.92 25.19
C ALA A 384 14.56 13.31 24.65
N SER A 385 15.21 14.37 25.14
CA SER A 385 15.05 15.74 24.66
C SER A 385 15.76 16.03 23.34
N SER A 386 16.53 15.09 22.77
CA SER A 386 17.48 15.39 21.68
C SER A 386 17.14 14.88 20.28
N VAL A 387 16.16 13.99 20.08
CA VAL A 387 15.76 13.55 18.72
C VAL A 387 14.26 13.32 18.59
N THR A 388 13.44 14.27 19.03
CA THR A 388 12.06 14.34 18.55
C THR A 388 12.09 14.94 17.14
N MET A 389 12.43 14.12 16.12
CA MET A 389 12.06 14.46 14.75
C MET A 389 10.56 14.71 14.77
N ARG A 390 10.14 15.97 14.59
CA ARG A 390 8.74 16.33 14.46
C ARG A 390 8.14 15.38 13.42
N PRO A 391 7.02 14.70 13.73
CA PRO A 391 6.41 13.82 12.75
C PRO A 391 6.00 14.69 11.57
N VAL A 392 6.79 14.67 10.50
CA VAL A 392 6.37 15.21 9.22
C VAL A 392 5.21 14.32 8.83
N ARG A 393 3.99 14.83 9.01
CA ARG A 393 2.78 14.22 8.46
C ARG A 393 2.99 14.25 6.95
N ALA A 394 3.59 13.21 6.39
CA ALA A 394 3.56 12.99 4.97
C ALA A 394 2.08 12.78 4.63
N PRO A 395 1.41 13.71 3.93
CA PRO A 395 0.06 13.45 3.47
C PRO A 395 0.18 12.33 2.45
N THR A 396 -0.09 11.10 2.88
CA THR A 396 -0.35 9.96 2.00
C THR A 396 -1.72 10.17 1.37
N ALA A 397 -1.84 11.24 0.58
CA ALA A 397 -3.01 11.59 -0.19
C ALA A 397 -2.89 10.94 -1.56
N ALA A 398 -3.83 10.07 -1.89
CA ALA A 398 -3.88 9.45 -3.21
C ALA A 398 -4.14 10.51 -4.31
N ASN A 399 -3.96 10.11 -5.56
CA ASN A 399 -4.26 10.95 -6.71
C ASN A 399 -5.71 11.48 -6.66
N ARG A 400 -5.87 12.80 -6.64
CA ARG A 400 -7.16 13.51 -6.59
C ARG A 400 -8.14 13.08 -7.69
N MET A 401 -7.62 12.71 -8.87
CA MET A 401 -8.48 12.22 -9.95
C MET A 401 -9.05 10.85 -9.62
N VAL A 402 -8.25 9.96 -9.05
CA VAL A 402 -8.65 8.59 -8.72
C VAL A 402 -9.70 8.59 -7.64
N SER A 403 -9.47 9.41 -6.62
CA SER A 403 -10.45 9.60 -5.57
C SER A 403 -11.73 10.23 -6.12
N ALA A 404 -11.63 11.23 -7.02
CA ALA A 404 -12.80 11.86 -7.65
C ALA A 404 -13.62 10.85 -8.48
N ALA A 405 -12.96 9.97 -9.23
CA ALA A 405 -13.62 8.91 -9.98
C ALA A 405 -14.33 7.91 -9.05
N ALA A 406 -13.73 7.57 -7.91
CA ALA A 406 -14.38 6.71 -6.91
C ALA A 406 -15.64 7.37 -6.33
N GLY A 407 -15.56 8.66 -5.97
CA GLY A 407 -16.73 9.44 -5.54
C GLY A 407 -17.83 9.51 -6.59
N LEU A 408 -17.48 9.80 -7.84
CA LEU A 408 -18.42 9.87 -8.96
C LEU A 408 -19.12 8.52 -9.21
N ARG A 409 -18.38 7.40 -9.16
CA ARG A 409 -18.97 6.05 -9.30
C ARG A 409 -20.01 5.79 -8.22
N ALA A 410 -19.70 6.13 -6.98
CA ALA A 410 -20.63 5.95 -5.87
C ALA A 410 -21.89 6.82 -6.06
N VAL A 411 -21.73 8.09 -6.48
CA VAL A 411 -22.87 8.96 -6.80
C VAL A 411 -23.75 8.34 -7.89
N VAL A 412 -23.16 7.91 -9.01
CA VAL A 412 -23.91 7.31 -10.12
C VAL A 412 -24.61 6.02 -9.69
N ALA A 413 -23.93 5.13 -8.96
CA ALA A 413 -24.49 3.86 -8.51
C ALA A 413 -25.66 4.06 -7.53
N VAL A 414 -25.47 4.89 -6.51
CA VAL A 414 -26.48 5.13 -5.48
C VAL A 414 -27.66 5.92 -6.07
N SER A 415 -27.41 6.90 -6.94
CA SER A 415 -28.46 7.61 -7.68
C SER A 415 -29.30 6.66 -8.54
N ALA A 416 -28.67 5.75 -9.29
CA ALA A 416 -29.39 4.82 -10.16
C ALA A 416 -30.32 3.90 -9.35
N VAL A 417 -29.83 3.34 -8.24
CA VAL A 417 -30.65 2.49 -7.34
C VAL A 417 -31.73 3.31 -6.64
N SER A 418 -31.43 4.54 -6.23
CA SER A 418 -32.41 5.42 -5.58
C SER A 418 -33.51 5.87 -6.55
N LEU A 419 -33.18 6.17 -7.80
CA LEU A 419 -34.15 6.50 -8.84
C LEU A 419 -35.03 5.29 -9.18
N PHE A 420 -34.43 4.10 -9.26
CA PHE A 420 -35.17 2.85 -9.40
C PHE A 420 -36.13 2.63 -8.23
N TRP A 421 -35.73 2.94 -7.00
CA TRP A 421 -36.62 2.87 -5.84
C TRP A 421 -37.80 3.82 -5.97
N ILE A 422 -37.56 5.09 -6.32
CA ILE A 422 -38.63 6.09 -6.52
C ILE A 422 -39.60 5.65 -7.61
N ALA A 423 -39.10 5.14 -8.74
CA ALA A 423 -39.93 4.74 -9.87
C ALA A 423 -40.71 3.45 -9.63
N SER A 424 -40.12 2.46 -8.96
CA SER A 424 -40.75 1.15 -8.72
C SER A 424 -41.70 1.15 -7.53
N GLY A 425 -41.50 2.03 -6.55
CA GLY A 425 -42.23 1.98 -5.27
C GLY A 425 -41.95 0.70 -4.47
N TRP A 426 -40.95 -0.11 -4.85
CA TRP A 426 -40.66 -1.38 -4.20
C TRP A 426 -40.15 -1.16 -2.77
N SER A 427 -40.85 -1.72 -1.79
CA SER A 427 -40.51 -1.62 -0.36
C SER A 427 -39.10 -2.16 -0.04
N GLY A 428 -38.65 -3.21 -0.72
CA GLY A 428 -37.33 -3.82 -0.53
C GLY A 428 -36.16 -2.93 -1.00
N ALA A 429 -36.40 -2.00 -1.93
CA ALA A 429 -35.33 -1.22 -2.57
C ALA A 429 -34.52 -0.35 -1.58
N ALA A 430 -35.06 -0.04 -0.39
CA ALA A 430 -34.32 0.54 0.72
C ALA A 430 -33.05 -0.28 1.07
N GLY A 431 -33.17 -1.61 1.12
CA GLY A 431 -32.06 -2.52 1.36
C GLY A 431 -31.04 -2.54 0.20
N ALA A 432 -31.51 -2.26 -1.02
CA ALA A 432 -30.64 -2.13 -2.19
C ALA A 432 -29.80 -0.86 -2.13
N VAL A 433 -30.38 0.26 -1.68
CA VAL A 433 -29.65 1.53 -1.45
C VAL A 433 -28.56 1.37 -0.38
N VAL A 434 -28.88 0.68 0.72
CA VAL A 434 -27.87 0.36 1.76
C VAL A 434 -26.75 -0.52 1.18
N SER A 435 -27.11 -1.56 0.42
CA SER A 435 -26.14 -2.51 -0.11
C SER A 435 -25.24 -1.92 -1.20
N VAL A 436 -25.78 -1.09 -2.11
CA VAL A 436 -24.97 -0.36 -3.11
C VAL A 436 -24.02 0.64 -2.45
N THR A 437 -24.43 1.25 -1.33
CA THR A 437 -23.60 2.18 -0.57
C THR A 437 -22.43 1.46 0.08
N ILE A 438 -22.69 0.35 0.78
CA ILE A 438 -21.65 -0.49 1.41
C ILE A 438 -20.68 -1.01 0.35
N ALA A 439 -21.18 -1.59 -0.74
CA ALA A 439 -20.36 -2.14 -1.82
C ALA A 439 -19.52 -1.05 -2.50
N SER A 440 -20.11 0.10 -2.86
CA SER A 440 -19.38 1.20 -3.51
C SER A 440 -18.27 1.77 -2.65
N ALA A 441 -18.50 1.88 -1.34
CA ALA A 441 -17.49 2.36 -0.41
C ALA A 441 -16.39 1.33 -0.16
N LEU A 442 -16.71 0.04 -0.03
CA LEU A 442 -15.71 -1.03 0.08
C LEU A 442 -14.84 -1.15 -1.18
N TYR A 443 -15.43 -1.10 -2.38
CA TYR A 443 -14.67 -1.20 -3.63
C TYR A 443 -13.70 -0.03 -3.85
N SER A 444 -13.96 1.13 -3.23
CA SER A 444 -13.10 2.31 -3.36
C SER A 444 -11.71 2.13 -2.75
N ILE A 445 -11.59 1.24 -1.77
CA ILE A 445 -10.34 0.96 -1.04
C ILE A 445 -9.69 -0.36 -1.48
N MET A 446 -10.29 -1.10 -2.42
CA MET A 446 -9.74 -2.37 -2.92
C MET A 446 -8.82 -2.13 -4.12
N PRO A 447 -7.66 -2.81 -4.19
CA PRO A 447 -6.71 -2.64 -5.30
C PRO A 447 -7.23 -3.18 -6.65
N ALA A 448 -8.09 -4.21 -6.62
CA ALA A 448 -8.68 -4.82 -7.82
C ALA A 448 -10.20 -5.00 -7.64
N PRO A 449 -11.00 -3.92 -7.78
CA PRO A 449 -12.43 -3.96 -7.49
C PRO A 449 -13.17 -4.96 -8.39
N ALA A 450 -12.83 -5.06 -9.68
CA ALA A 450 -13.54 -5.92 -10.62
C ALA A 450 -13.52 -7.42 -10.26
N GLU A 451 -12.36 -7.96 -9.85
CA GLU A 451 -12.26 -9.38 -9.44
C GLU A 451 -12.96 -9.63 -8.10
N ALA A 452 -12.81 -8.68 -7.17
CA ALA A 452 -13.43 -8.75 -5.85
C ALA A 452 -14.96 -8.72 -5.95
N THR A 453 -15.53 -7.95 -6.88
CA THR A 453 -16.99 -7.83 -6.98
C THR A 453 -17.67 -9.16 -7.25
N ARG A 454 -17.12 -9.99 -8.14
CA ARG A 454 -17.69 -11.31 -8.44
C ARG A 454 -17.70 -12.20 -7.20
N GLN A 455 -16.60 -12.18 -6.43
CA GLN A 455 -16.49 -12.96 -5.22
C GLN A 455 -17.44 -12.48 -4.12
N VAL A 456 -17.57 -11.16 -3.93
CA VAL A 456 -18.50 -10.57 -2.94
C VAL A 456 -19.95 -10.84 -3.31
N ALA A 457 -20.32 -10.73 -4.59
CA ALA A 457 -21.66 -11.05 -5.06
C ALA A 457 -22.01 -12.53 -4.82
N LEU A 458 -21.11 -13.45 -5.18
CA LEU A 458 -21.29 -14.87 -4.93
C LEU A 458 -21.36 -15.17 -3.42
N GLY A 459 -20.52 -14.52 -2.61
CA GLY A 459 -20.55 -14.62 -1.15
C GLY A 459 -21.88 -14.16 -0.58
N CYS A 460 -22.44 -13.05 -1.06
CA CYS A 460 -23.76 -12.55 -0.67
C CYS A 460 -24.88 -13.53 -1.03
N THR A 461 -24.86 -14.12 -2.24
CA THR A 461 -25.86 -15.11 -2.65
C THR A 461 -25.81 -16.35 -1.74
N MET A 462 -24.60 -16.85 -1.45
CA MET A 462 -24.44 -17.99 -0.54
C MET A 462 -24.85 -17.66 0.90
N ALA A 463 -24.58 -16.44 1.37
CA ALA A 463 -25.03 -15.96 2.68
C ALA A 463 -26.55 -15.84 2.77
N TRP A 464 -27.20 -15.40 1.70
CA TRP A 464 -28.66 -15.35 1.63
C TRP A 464 -29.28 -16.74 1.75
N LEU A 465 -28.78 -17.72 0.97
CA LEU A 465 -29.24 -19.11 1.08
C LEU A 465 -28.99 -19.69 2.49
N ALA A 466 -27.82 -19.44 3.06
CA ALA A 466 -27.50 -19.85 4.42
C ALA A 466 -28.43 -19.18 5.46
N SER A 467 -28.77 -17.90 5.27
CA SER A 467 -29.71 -17.17 6.12
C SER A 467 -31.13 -17.72 6.02
N LEU A 468 -31.61 -18.11 4.83
CA LEU A 468 -32.92 -18.76 4.67
C LEU A 468 -32.95 -20.08 5.45
N TYR A 469 -31.92 -20.90 5.32
CA TYR A 469 -31.80 -22.14 6.09
C TYR A 469 -31.74 -21.87 7.60
N PHE A 470 -30.91 -20.92 8.02
CA PHE A 470 -30.79 -20.53 9.42
C PHE A 470 -32.13 -20.05 10.00
N ASN A 471 -32.85 -19.17 9.31
CA ASN A 471 -34.07 -18.57 9.81
C ASN A 471 -35.30 -19.51 9.80
N PHE A 472 -35.41 -20.37 8.78
CA PHE A 472 -36.64 -21.16 8.57
C PHE A 472 -36.51 -22.65 8.87
N VAL A 473 -35.28 -23.19 8.94
CA VAL A 473 -35.05 -24.59 9.32
C VAL A 473 -34.47 -24.69 10.72
N LEU A 474 -33.45 -23.87 11.01
CA LEU A 474 -32.71 -23.99 12.25
C LEU A 474 -33.40 -23.24 13.41
N MET A 475 -33.64 -21.93 13.25
CA MET A 475 -34.15 -21.04 14.31
C MET A 475 -35.45 -21.54 15.00
N PRO A 476 -36.45 -22.11 14.29
CA PRO A 476 -37.67 -22.60 14.93
C PRO A 476 -37.46 -23.72 15.95
N GLY A 477 -36.35 -24.47 15.86
CA GLY A 477 -36.01 -25.56 16.78
C GLY A 477 -35.00 -25.19 17.87
N LEU A 478 -34.60 -23.91 17.98
CA LEU A 478 -33.60 -23.47 18.95
C LEU A 478 -34.25 -22.80 20.15
N ASP A 479 -34.14 -23.43 21.32
CA ASP A 479 -34.64 -22.87 22.57
C ASP A 479 -33.49 -22.30 23.43
N GLY A 480 -33.49 -20.97 23.57
CA GLY A 480 -32.52 -20.25 24.40
C GLY A 480 -31.22 -19.88 23.69
N PHE A 481 -30.33 -19.22 24.43
CA PHE A 481 -29.14 -18.58 23.85
C PHE A 481 -28.04 -19.58 23.44
N ALA A 482 -27.82 -20.65 24.20
CA ALA A 482 -26.75 -21.61 23.92
C ALA A 482 -26.89 -22.29 22.53
N PRO A 483 -28.06 -22.86 22.15
CA PRO A 483 -28.21 -23.44 20.81
C PRO A 483 -28.17 -22.38 19.70
N LEU A 484 -28.68 -21.17 19.93
CA LEU A 484 -28.54 -20.03 19.02
C LEU A 484 -27.06 -19.66 18.78
N ALA A 485 -26.28 -19.58 19.86
CA ALA A 485 -24.85 -19.27 19.81
C ALA A 485 -24.07 -20.34 19.03
N ALA A 486 -24.36 -21.63 19.25
CA ALA A 486 -23.74 -22.73 18.53
C ALA A 486 -24.09 -22.70 17.03
N ALA A 487 -25.35 -22.41 16.70
CA ALA A 487 -25.80 -22.26 15.33
C ALA A 487 -25.10 -21.09 14.61
N LEU A 488 -25.08 -19.90 15.24
CA LEU A 488 -24.37 -18.73 14.71
C LEU A 488 -22.87 -19.00 14.54
N ALA A 489 -22.27 -19.67 15.52
CA ALA A 489 -20.87 -20.02 15.51
C ALA A 489 -20.48 -20.86 14.29
N LEU A 490 -21.31 -21.82 13.89
CA LEU A 490 -21.06 -22.67 12.73
C LEU A 490 -20.95 -21.84 11.43
N PHE A 491 -21.93 -20.98 11.15
CA PHE A 491 -21.93 -20.19 9.91
C PHE A 491 -20.82 -19.13 9.90
N VAL A 492 -20.60 -18.45 11.02
CA VAL A 492 -19.50 -17.48 11.16
C VAL A 492 -18.14 -18.16 11.00
N ALA A 493 -18.00 -19.39 11.50
CA ALA A 493 -16.75 -20.14 11.36
C ALA A 493 -16.44 -20.47 9.90
N VAL A 494 -17.44 -20.90 9.12
CA VAL A 494 -17.28 -21.17 7.67
C VAL A 494 -16.82 -19.91 6.93
N GLY A 495 -17.50 -18.78 7.15
CA GLY A 495 -17.14 -17.51 6.52
C GLY A 495 -15.74 -17.02 6.90
N SER A 496 -15.40 -17.13 8.19
CA SER A 496 -14.08 -16.74 8.72
C SER A 496 -12.96 -17.63 8.19
N TYR A 497 -13.21 -18.92 7.99
CA TYR A 497 -12.22 -19.85 7.44
C TYR A 497 -11.92 -19.53 5.98
N LEU A 498 -12.95 -19.30 5.17
CA LEU A 498 -12.78 -18.91 3.76
C LEU A 498 -12.08 -17.56 3.61
N ASN A 499 -12.24 -16.66 4.57
CA ASN A 499 -11.53 -15.38 4.60
C ASN A 499 -10.00 -15.53 4.82
N THR A 500 -9.52 -16.67 5.33
CA THR A 500 -8.08 -16.88 5.62
C THR A 500 -7.23 -17.16 4.38
N PHE A 501 -7.84 -17.50 3.25
CA PHE A 501 -7.14 -17.76 1.99
C PHE A 501 -7.21 -16.54 1.09
N ALA A 502 -6.06 -16.10 0.56
CA ALA A 502 -5.99 -14.90 -0.28
C ALA A 502 -6.88 -14.99 -1.54
N SER A 503 -7.06 -16.20 -2.09
CA SER A 503 -7.90 -16.42 -3.28
C SER A 503 -9.40 -16.31 -3.02
N THR A 504 -9.87 -16.63 -1.80
CA THR A 504 -11.29 -16.62 -1.41
C THR A 504 -11.63 -15.55 -0.38
N ALA A 505 -10.69 -14.65 -0.06
CA ALA A 505 -10.86 -13.65 0.99
C ALA A 505 -12.08 -12.76 0.76
N ALA A 506 -12.29 -12.25 -0.46
CA ALA A 506 -13.43 -11.39 -0.76
C ALA A 506 -14.77 -12.16 -0.73
N PHE A 507 -14.76 -13.45 -1.09
CA PHE A 507 -15.93 -14.33 -0.94
C PHE A 507 -16.28 -14.53 0.54
N GLY A 508 -15.31 -14.90 1.37
CA GLY A 508 -15.50 -15.11 2.81
C GLY A 508 -15.97 -13.84 3.54
N LEU A 509 -15.43 -12.69 3.14
CA LEU A 509 -15.86 -11.38 3.62
C LEU A 509 -17.32 -11.09 3.25
N GLY A 510 -17.69 -11.23 1.97
CA GLY A 510 -19.05 -11.05 1.50
C GLY A 510 -20.03 -11.99 2.22
N PHE A 511 -19.68 -13.27 2.32
CA PHE A 511 -20.48 -14.26 3.00
C PHE A 511 -20.73 -13.88 4.48
N SER A 512 -19.67 -13.55 5.22
CA SER A 512 -19.78 -13.29 6.66
C SER A 512 -20.57 -12.01 6.96
N ILE A 513 -20.34 -10.92 6.20
CA ILE A 513 -21.06 -9.65 6.38
C ILE A 513 -22.55 -9.84 6.11
N TYR A 514 -22.88 -10.41 4.93
CA TYR A 514 -24.28 -10.53 4.52
C TYR A 514 -25.01 -11.64 5.30
N PHE A 515 -24.32 -12.68 5.78
CA PHE A 515 -24.96 -13.67 6.66
C PHE A 515 -25.37 -13.01 7.98
N CYS A 516 -24.48 -12.28 8.65
CA CYS A 516 -24.83 -11.58 9.88
C CYS A 516 -25.94 -10.54 9.68
N PHE A 517 -25.98 -9.89 8.51
CA PHE A 517 -27.02 -8.93 8.17
C PHE A 517 -28.38 -9.60 7.87
N LEU A 518 -28.41 -10.62 7.01
CA LEU A 518 -29.62 -11.28 6.51
C LEU A 518 -30.21 -12.30 7.48
N ALA A 519 -29.38 -12.94 8.32
CA ALA A 519 -29.87 -13.75 9.44
C ALA A 519 -30.78 -12.93 10.36
N ASN A 520 -30.61 -11.60 10.36
CA ASN A 520 -31.53 -10.64 10.97
C ASN A 520 -31.94 -11.03 12.40
N VAL A 521 -30.95 -11.40 13.21
CA VAL A 521 -31.18 -11.73 14.62
C VAL A 521 -31.57 -10.44 15.35
N THR A 522 -32.85 -10.33 15.71
CA THR A 522 -33.45 -9.21 16.44
C THR A 522 -33.96 -9.64 17.82
N ASN A 523 -34.16 -8.68 18.72
CA ASN A 523 -34.78 -8.91 20.02
C ASN A 523 -35.95 -7.93 20.21
N PRO A 524 -37.23 -8.36 20.13
CA PRO A 524 -37.72 -9.74 19.93
C PRO A 524 -37.46 -10.28 18.51
N GLY A 525 -37.45 -11.61 18.38
CA GLY A 525 -37.25 -12.30 17.10
C GLY A 525 -38.46 -12.13 16.18
N VAL A 526 -38.23 -11.70 14.93
CA VAL A 526 -39.28 -11.51 13.93
C VAL A 526 -39.10 -12.47 12.76
N TYR A 527 -40.11 -13.31 12.51
CA TYR A 527 -40.12 -14.26 11.40
C TYR A 527 -41.00 -13.75 10.25
N ALA A 528 -40.36 -13.22 9.21
CA ALA A 528 -41.06 -12.66 8.04
C ALA A 528 -40.44 -13.18 6.73
N PRO A 529 -40.94 -14.30 6.18
CA PRO A 529 -40.40 -14.93 4.96
C PRO A 529 -40.26 -13.99 3.77
N ALA A 530 -41.31 -13.21 3.49
CA ALA A 530 -41.30 -12.25 2.39
C ALA A 530 -40.21 -11.17 2.58
N ALA A 531 -40.06 -10.63 3.79
CA ALA A 531 -39.05 -9.63 4.08
C ALA A 531 -37.62 -10.19 3.97
N THR A 532 -37.39 -11.45 4.35
CA THR A 532 -36.08 -12.11 4.21
C THR A 532 -35.74 -12.40 2.75
N LEU A 533 -36.72 -12.79 1.92
CA LEU A 533 -36.52 -12.94 0.48
C LEU A 533 -36.21 -11.60 -0.19
N ASP A 534 -37.01 -10.57 0.11
CA ASP A 534 -36.83 -9.21 -0.39
C ASP A 534 -35.46 -8.64 0.00
N ALA A 535 -35.02 -8.85 1.24
CA ALA A 535 -33.71 -8.40 1.71
C ALA A 535 -32.56 -9.02 0.89
N GLY A 536 -32.66 -10.31 0.55
CA GLY A 536 -31.68 -10.98 -0.30
C GLY A 536 -31.61 -10.41 -1.71
N PHE A 537 -32.76 -10.28 -2.39
CA PHE A 537 -32.82 -9.67 -3.73
C PHE A 537 -32.30 -8.24 -3.73
N SER A 538 -32.68 -7.46 -2.72
CA SER A 538 -32.26 -6.07 -2.55
C SER A 538 -30.75 -5.97 -2.38
N SER A 539 -30.15 -6.82 -1.54
CA SER A 539 -28.70 -6.84 -1.34
C SER A 539 -27.93 -7.21 -2.60
N ILE A 540 -28.37 -8.25 -3.32
CA ILE A 540 -27.75 -8.68 -4.58
C ILE A 540 -27.85 -7.55 -5.62
N LEU A 541 -29.03 -6.94 -5.77
CA LEU A 541 -29.23 -5.83 -6.70
C LEU A 541 -28.28 -4.66 -6.40
N GLY A 542 -28.14 -4.28 -5.14
CA GLY A 542 -27.23 -3.19 -4.74
C GLY A 542 -25.76 -3.50 -5.04
N ILE A 543 -25.31 -4.73 -4.79
CA ILE A 543 -23.94 -5.17 -5.09
C ILE A 543 -23.67 -5.16 -6.60
N VAL A 544 -24.61 -5.66 -7.40
CA VAL A 544 -24.51 -5.70 -8.86
C VAL A 544 -24.50 -4.28 -9.44
N ALA A 545 -25.35 -3.38 -8.93
CA ALA A 545 -25.36 -1.97 -9.34
C ALA A 545 -24.02 -1.27 -9.05
N ALA A 546 -23.45 -1.50 -7.86
CA ALA A 546 -22.11 -0.99 -7.52
C ALA A 546 -21.05 -1.57 -8.48
N SER A 547 -21.11 -2.87 -8.77
CA SER A 547 -20.23 -3.51 -9.75
C SER A 547 -20.28 -2.84 -11.12
N LEU A 548 -21.49 -2.62 -11.62
CA LEU A 548 -21.72 -2.06 -12.94
C LEU A 548 -21.15 -0.64 -13.02
N ALA A 549 -21.39 0.19 -12.00
CA ALA A 549 -20.82 1.52 -11.92
C ALA A 549 -19.29 1.52 -11.94
N TYR A 550 -18.64 0.57 -11.24
CA TYR A 550 -17.18 0.42 -11.26
C TYR A 550 -16.63 -0.09 -12.60
N SER A 551 -17.44 -0.79 -13.39
CA SER A 551 -17.06 -1.23 -14.73
C SER A 551 -17.26 -0.16 -15.82
N VAL A 552 -18.30 0.67 -15.70
CA VAL A 552 -18.72 1.63 -16.74
C VAL A 552 -18.14 3.02 -16.51
N VAL A 553 -18.16 3.52 -15.27
CA VAL A 553 -17.81 4.92 -14.95
C VAL A 553 -16.31 5.02 -14.68
N ALA A 554 -15.58 5.65 -15.62
CA ALA A 554 -14.13 5.86 -15.57
C ALA A 554 -13.35 4.55 -15.34
N PRO A 555 -13.32 3.60 -16.30
CA PRO A 555 -12.68 2.30 -16.08
C PRO A 555 -11.21 2.47 -15.66
N TYR A 556 -10.83 1.81 -14.56
CA TYR A 556 -9.44 1.77 -14.08
C TYR A 556 -8.48 1.09 -15.08
N ARG A 557 -9.03 0.31 -16.00
CA ARG A 557 -8.30 -0.47 -17.01
C ARG A 557 -8.36 0.28 -18.35
N GLY A 558 -7.22 0.76 -18.83
CA GLY A 558 -7.10 1.41 -20.14
C GLY A 558 -5.83 2.25 -20.30
N ASP A 559 -5.46 2.53 -21.54
CA ASP A 559 -4.28 3.37 -21.88
C ASP A 559 -4.46 4.84 -21.48
N TRP A 560 -5.71 5.32 -21.46
CA TRP A 560 -6.04 6.68 -21.04
C TRP A 560 -5.65 6.95 -19.57
N ALA A 561 -5.97 6.02 -18.67
CA ALA A 561 -5.62 6.12 -17.25
C ALA A 561 -4.09 6.12 -17.09
N THR A 562 -3.38 5.23 -17.78
CA THR A 562 -1.91 5.17 -17.78
C THR A 562 -1.29 6.49 -18.23
N GLY A 563 -1.73 7.02 -19.36
CA GLY A 563 -1.21 8.28 -19.89
C GLY A 563 -1.48 9.47 -18.96
N ARG A 564 -2.52 9.39 -18.12
CA ARG A 564 -2.80 10.41 -17.11
C ARG A 564 -1.97 10.24 -15.84
N TYR A 565 -1.76 9.02 -15.37
CA TYR A 565 -0.83 8.77 -14.25
C TYR A 565 0.61 9.12 -14.63
N LEU A 566 1.03 8.78 -15.85
CA LEU A 566 2.34 9.17 -16.37
C LEU A 566 2.48 10.70 -16.42
N ARG A 567 1.46 11.42 -16.89
CA ARG A 567 1.44 12.89 -16.83
C ARG A 567 1.53 13.42 -15.40
N GLN A 568 0.88 12.75 -14.44
CA GLN A 568 0.96 13.15 -13.05
C GLN A 568 2.36 12.88 -12.45
N LEU A 569 2.97 11.73 -12.73
CA LEU A 569 4.33 11.42 -12.33
C LEU A 569 5.29 12.48 -12.87
N ARG A 570 5.18 12.82 -14.16
CA ARG A 570 6.01 13.86 -14.78
C ARG A 570 5.79 15.23 -14.15
N ARG A 571 4.54 15.56 -13.78
CA ARG A 571 4.20 16.81 -13.07
C ARG A 571 4.80 16.88 -11.66
N LEU A 572 4.95 15.75 -10.95
CA LEU A 572 5.65 15.73 -9.65
C LEU A 572 7.09 16.23 -9.79
N VAL A 573 7.75 15.93 -10.91
CA VAL A 573 9.10 16.45 -11.18
C VAL A 573 9.04 17.89 -11.67
N SER A 574 8.26 18.16 -12.74
CA SER A 574 8.28 19.47 -13.41
C SER A 574 7.80 20.62 -12.53
N VAL A 575 6.80 20.38 -11.67
CA VAL A 575 6.23 21.41 -10.79
C VAL A 575 6.74 21.27 -9.37
N ASP A 576 6.52 20.12 -8.73
CA ASP A 576 6.76 20.00 -7.29
C ASP A 576 8.27 19.94 -6.99
N ALA A 577 9.04 19.07 -7.65
CA ALA A 577 10.48 18.95 -7.41
C ALA A 577 11.26 20.20 -7.85
N CYS A 578 10.98 20.75 -9.05
CA CYS A 578 11.71 21.91 -9.57
C CYS A 578 11.32 23.25 -8.92
N PHE A 579 10.04 23.46 -8.59
CA PHE A 579 9.55 24.79 -8.17
C PHE A 579 8.69 24.78 -6.90
N GLY A 580 8.40 23.62 -6.31
CA GLY A 580 7.61 23.51 -5.08
C GLY A 580 8.31 24.06 -3.84
N ASP A 581 7.53 24.33 -2.80
CA ASP A 581 8.02 24.69 -1.47
C ASP A 581 8.87 23.56 -0.87
N LEU A 582 10.04 23.89 -0.33
CA LEU A 582 11.01 22.96 0.22
C LEU A 582 10.53 22.30 1.53
N ALA A 583 9.63 22.96 2.26
CA ALA A 583 9.14 22.46 3.54
C ALA A 583 8.37 21.12 3.37
N GLY A 584 9.02 20.02 3.80
CA GLY A 584 8.44 18.68 3.70
C GLY A 584 8.26 18.17 2.26
N LEU A 585 9.04 18.71 1.31
CA LEU A 585 8.96 18.35 -0.12
C LEU A 585 9.34 16.90 -0.37
N MET A 586 10.48 16.45 0.16
CA MET A 586 11.00 15.10 -0.10
C MET A 586 10.02 13.99 0.31
N PRO A 587 9.46 13.98 1.54
CA PRO A 587 8.50 12.94 1.93
C PRO A 587 7.21 12.94 1.09
N ARG A 588 6.77 14.12 0.61
CA ARG A 588 5.61 14.25 -0.29
C ARG A 588 5.93 13.69 -1.68
N PHE A 589 7.11 13.99 -2.20
CA PHE A 589 7.59 13.50 -3.49
C PHE A 589 7.74 11.97 -3.47
N ASP A 590 8.45 11.43 -2.48
CA ASP A 590 8.63 9.99 -2.29
C ASP A 590 7.29 9.24 -2.19
N ALA A 591 6.29 9.84 -1.53
CA ALA A 591 4.95 9.28 -1.47
C ALA A 591 4.28 9.24 -2.85
N GLY A 592 4.33 10.32 -3.62
CA GLY A 592 3.74 10.37 -4.96
C GLY A 592 4.37 9.37 -5.94
N VAL A 593 5.69 9.22 -5.92
CA VAL A 593 6.40 8.28 -6.79
C VAL A 593 6.13 6.82 -6.40
N ARG A 594 6.16 6.50 -5.10
CA ARG A 594 5.82 5.16 -4.59
C ARG A 594 4.40 4.75 -4.97
N ASP A 595 3.46 5.69 -4.91
CA ASP A 595 2.07 5.45 -5.28
C ASP A 595 1.93 5.04 -6.74
N PHE A 596 2.68 5.69 -7.63
CA PHE A 596 2.74 5.34 -9.04
C PHE A 596 3.40 3.97 -9.27
N MET A 597 4.51 3.67 -8.57
CA MET A 597 5.20 2.37 -8.65
C MET A 597 4.27 1.20 -8.30
N LEU A 598 3.55 1.30 -7.17
CA LEU A 598 2.61 0.25 -6.73
C LEU A 598 1.48 0.05 -7.74
N GLN A 599 1.06 1.13 -8.39
CA GLN A 599 0.00 1.09 -9.37
C GLN A 599 0.46 0.47 -10.70
N ILE A 600 1.69 0.69 -11.14
CA ILE A 600 2.25 0.00 -12.32
C ILE A 600 2.46 -1.48 -12.01
N GLY A 601 3.00 -1.82 -10.84
CA GLY A 601 3.31 -3.20 -10.47
C GLY A 601 2.10 -4.13 -10.41
N THR A 602 0.89 -3.59 -10.28
CA THR A 602 -0.37 -4.36 -10.25
C THR A 602 -1.02 -4.50 -11.64
N ARG A 603 -0.43 -3.94 -12.71
CA ARG A 603 -1.01 -3.93 -14.05
C ARG A 603 -0.43 -5.06 -14.93
N PRO A 604 -1.28 -5.78 -15.69
CA PRO A 604 -0.81 -6.67 -16.76
C PRO A 604 -0.27 -5.86 -17.96
N ALA A 605 0.77 -6.38 -18.63
CA ALA A 605 1.57 -5.70 -19.67
C ALA A 605 0.84 -5.34 -20.99
N THR A 606 -0.49 -5.41 -21.04
CA THR A 606 -1.29 -5.41 -22.28
C THR A 606 -1.76 -4.00 -22.69
N GLY A 607 -0.86 -3.02 -22.86
CA GLY A 607 -1.22 -1.64 -23.25
C GLY A 607 -0.36 -1.05 -24.37
N ARG A 608 -0.75 0.13 -24.89
CA ARG A 608 0.02 0.88 -25.91
C ARG A 608 1.41 1.33 -25.44
N LEU A 609 1.55 1.60 -24.14
CA LEU A 609 2.84 1.90 -23.52
C LEU A 609 3.45 0.59 -23.03
N SER A 610 4.69 0.33 -23.40
CA SER A 610 5.38 -0.88 -22.94
C SER A 610 5.61 -0.80 -21.42
N GLN A 611 5.65 -1.96 -20.75
CA GLN A 611 5.94 -2.02 -19.33
C GLN A 611 7.34 -1.43 -19.03
N HIS A 612 8.29 -1.61 -19.96
CA HIS A 612 9.61 -1.02 -19.96
C HIS A 612 9.60 0.50 -19.96
N GLU A 613 8.81 1.14 -20.83
CA GLU A 613 8.68 2.61 -20.87
C GLU A 613 8.16 3.18 -19.55
N LEU A 614 7.16 2.51 -18.95
CA LEU A 614 6.62 2.94 -17.66
C LEU A 614 7.66 2.84 -16.54
N PHE A 615 8.47 1.78 -16.54
CA PHE A 615 9.57 1.65 -15.57
C PHE A 615 10.64 2.70 -15.80
N ALA A 616 11.09 2.91 -17.04
CA ALA A 616 12.05 3.94 -17.39
C ALA A 616 11.63 5.32 -16.87
N TRP A 617 10.37 5.72 -17.11
CA TRP A 617 9.84 6.98 -16.57
C TRP A 617 9.75 7.01 -15.06
N THR A 618 9.40 5.89 -14.43
CA THR A 618 9.30 5.81 -12.97
C THR A 618 10.65 5.98 -12.29
N PHE A 619 11.69 5.32 -12.81
CA PHE A 619 13.06 5.45 -12.30
C PHE A 619 13.64 6.81 -12.64
N ALA A 620 13.47 7.32 -13.87
CA ALA A 620 13.88 8.67 -14.23
C ALA A 620 13.26 9.72 -13.31
N SER A 621 11.96 9.62 -13.02
CA SER A 621 11.29 10.53 -12.09
C SER A 621 11.81 10.40 -10.68
N LEU A 622 12.01 9.18 -10.17
CA LEU A 622 12.55 8.97 -8.82
C LEU A 622 13.96 9.57 -8.70
N GLU A 623 14.86 9.21 -9.61
CA GLU A 623 16.26 9.59 -9.58
C GLU A 623 16.45 11.09 -9.82
N ILE A 624 15.90 11.63 -10.91
CA ILE A 624 16.05 13.05 -11.24
C ILE A 624 15.31 13.89 -10.21
N GLY A 625 14.06 13.55 -9.89
CA GLY A 625 13.24 14.35 -8.97
C GLY A 625 13.84 14.41 -7.57
N ARG A 626 14.35 13.29 -7.04
CA ARG A 626 15.01 13.27 -5.73
C ARG A 626 16.29 14.10 -5.73
N SER A 627 17.14 13.97 -6.76
CA SER A 627 18.35 14.78 -6.87
C SER A 627 18.10 16.26 -7.09
N VAL A 628 17.01 16.66 -7.77
CA VAL A 628 16.59 18.07 -7.84
C VAL A 628 16.21 18.58 -6.45
N VAL A 629 15.44 17.81 -5.66
CA VAL A 629 15.05 18.22 -4.31
C VAL A 629 16.30 18.32 -3.41
N ASP A 630 17.20 17.35 -3.46
CA ASP A 630 18.47 17.37 -2.71
C ASP A 630 19.34 18.57 -3.11
N LEU A 631 19.49 18.84 -4.41
CA LEU A 631 20.21 20.01 -4.93
C LEU A 631 19.63 21.32 -4.37
N ARG A 632 18.31 21.49 -4.45
CA ARG A 632 17.63 22.72 -4.00
C ARG A 632 17.70 22.89 -2.48
N THR A 633 17.60 21.80 -1.72
CA THR A 633 17.73 21.85 -0.25
C THR A 633 19.15 22.19 0.18
N ALA A 634 20.16 21.59 -0.45
CA ALA A 634 21.56 21.91 -0.22
C ALA A 634 21.90 23.36 -0.63
N SER A 635 21.39 23.82 -1.77
CA SER A 635 21.52 25.20 -2.26
C SER A 635 20.89 26.21 -1.30
N ALA A 636 19.71 25.92 -0.76
CA ALA A 636 19.04 26.78 0.21
C ALA A 636 19.82 26.89 1.54
N ALA A 637 20.48 25.81 1.98
CA ALA A 637 21.28 25.79 3.20
C ALA A 637 22.62 26.52 3.07
N GLY A 638 23.26 26.47 1.89
CA GLY A 638 24.62 26.95 1.66
C GLY A 638 24.80 28.43 1.29
N SER A 639 23.72 29.20 1.11
CA SER A 639 23.76 30.59 0.58
C SER A 639 24.73 30.81 -0.61
N PRO A 640 24.51 30.12 -1.74
CA PRO A 640 25.44 30.13 -2.87
C PRO A 640 25.40 31.45 -3.67
N SER A 641 26.42 31.64 -4.51
CA SER A 641 26.61 32.82 -5.35
C SER A 641 25.41 33.08 -6.29
N GLY A 642 25.24 34.34 -6.71
CA GLY A 642 24.20 34.71 -7.67
C GLY A 642 24.30 33.96 -9.00
N GLU A 643 25.53 33.67 -9.45
CA GLU A 643 25.80 32.87 -10.66
C GLU A 643 25.30 31.43 -10.53
N TRP A 644 25.55 30.77 -9.39
CA TRP A 644 25.03 29.42 -9.14
C TRP A 644 23.51 29.41 -9.10
N ARG A 645 22.86 30.36 -8.41
CA ARG A 645 21.39 30.43 -8.37
C ARG A 645 20.76 30.59 -9.75
N ALA A 646 21.43 31.29 -10.67
CA ALA A 646 20.98 31.39 -12.06
C ALA A 646 21.10 30.04 -12.79
N ARG A 647 22.20 29.30 -12.59
CA ARG A 647 22.40 27.96 -13.17
C ARG A 647 21.46 26.91 -12.60
N GLU A 648 21.22 26.92 -11.29
CA GLU A 648 20.24 26.05 -10.62
C GLU A 648 18.84 26.26 -11.21
N ARG A 649 18.40 27.51 -11.39
CA ARG A 649 17.10 27.81 -12.01
C ARG A 649 17.05 27.34 -13.47
N ALA A 650 18.09 27.61 -14.26
CA ALA A 650 18.15 27.19 -15.66
C ALA A 650 18.08 25.66 -15.80
N LEU A 651 18.75 24.93 -14.90
CA LEU A 651 18.68 23.48 -14.81
C LEU A 651 17.26 23.01 -14.44
N CYS A 652 16.65 23.59 -13.41
CA CYS A 652 15.27 23.28 -13.01
C CYS A 652 14.27 23.56 -14.14
N THR A 653 14.41 24.67 -14.87
CA THR A 653 13.56 25.00 -16.02
C THR A 653 13.73 24.00 -17.16
N SER A 654 14.96 23.60 -17.47
CA SER A 654 15.23 22.63 -18.55
C SER A 654 14.70 21.24 -18.22
N ILE A 655 14.86 20.79 -16.96
CA ILE A 655 14.27 19.54 -16.46
C ILE A 655 12.74 19.64 -16.50
N SER A 656 12.15 20.75 -16.05
CA SER A 656 10.69 20.95 -16.11
C SER A 656 10.15 20.82 -17.54
N GLN A 657 10.81 21.45 -18.52
CA GLN A 657 10.42 21.38 -19.93
C GLN A 657 10.50 19.95 -20.48
N LEU A 658 11.57 19.21 -20.16
CA LEU A 658 11.71 17.80 -20.54
C LEU A 658 10.56 16.93 -19.99
N PHE A 659 10.19 17.12 -18.73
CA PHE A 659 9.11 16.34 -18.11
C PHE A 659 7.72 16.77 -18.61
N GLU A 660 7.50 18.03 -19.00
CA GLU A 660 6.24 18.48 -19.61
C GLU A 660 6.08 18.00 -21.05
N GLN A 661 7.10 18.19 -21.88
CA GLN A 661 7.11 17.92 -23.32
C GLN A 661 8.34 17.06 -23.70
N PRO A 662 8.28 15.74 -23.46
CA PRO A 662 9.41 14.86 -23.68
C PRO A 662 9.76 14.79 -25.17
N SER A 663 10.94 15.28 -25.52
CA SER A 663 11.48 15.27 -26.88
C SER A 663 12.99 15.12 -26.82
N HIS A 664 13.60 14.70 -27.93
CA HIS A 664 15.05 14.64 -28.05
C HIS A 664 15.70 16.02 -27.83
N GLU A 665 15.06 17.10 -28.28
CA GLU A 665 15.55 18.47 -28.10
C GLU A 665 15.54 18.92 -26.63
N THR A 666 14.46 18.62 -25.90
CA THR A 666 14.36 18.97 -24.48
C THR A 666 15.31 18.14 -23.62
N LEU A 667 15.60 16.89 -24.03
CA LEU A 667 16.62 16.06 -23.38
C LEU A 667 18.02 16.69 -23.54
N LEU A 668 18.39 17.05 -24.77
CA LEU A 668 19.67 17.72 -25.03
C LEU A 668 19.79 19.06 -24.30
N ALA A 669 18.70 19.83 -24.19
CA ALA A 669 18.69 21.08 -23.43
C ALA A 669 18.95 20.83 -21.93
N ALA A 670 18.32 19.81 -21.34
CA ALA A 670 18.53 19.42 -19.95
C ALA A 670 19.96 18.91 -19.71
N GLU A 671 20.51 18.12 -20.62
CA GLU A 671 21.90 17.65 -20.55
C GLU A 671 22.89 18.83 -20.60
N ARG A 672 22.70 19.77 -21.52
CA ARG A 672 23.54 20.99 -21.61
C ARG A 672 23.46 21.84 -20.35
N ALA A 673 22.25 22.01 -19.79
CA ALA A 673 22.07 22.76 -18.56
C ALA A 673 22.79 22.09 -17.38
N ALA A 674 22.79 20.75 -17.31
CA ALA A 674 23.50 19.99 -16.29
C ALA A 674 25.03 20.09 -16.46
N THR A 675 25.55 20.00 -17.69
CA THR A 675 26.98 20.17 -17.95
C THR A 675 27.46 21.59 -17.63
N ASP A 676 26.66 22.60 -17.95
CA ASP A 676 26.96 23.99 -17.61
C ASP A 676 26.99 24.21 -16.09
N ALA A 677 26.03 23.63 -15.36
CA ALA A 677 25.97 23.69 -13.91
C ALA A 677 27.19 23.02 -13.26
N LEU A 678 27.59 21.83 -13.74
CA LEU A 678 28.82 21.17 -13.31
C LEU A 678 30.05 22.04 -13.57
N ALA A 679 30.17 22.61 -14.77
CA ALA A 679 31.30 23.47 -15.11
C ALA A 679 31.36 24.75 -14.26
N THR A 680 30.25 25.24 -13.72
CA THR A 680 30.26 26.36 -12.75
C THR A 680 30.68 25.91 -11.35
N LEU A 681 30.31 24.71 -10.92
CA LEU A 681 30.72 24.15 -9.63
C LEU A 681 32.22 23.80 -9.63
N ASP A 682 32.73 23.27 -10.73
CA ASP A 682 34.15 22.97 -10.91
C ASP A 682 35.02 24.24 -10.91
N ARG A 683 34.45 25.39 -11.30
CA ARG A 683 35.13 26.70 -11.28
C ARG A 683 35.02 27.43 -9.93
N GLY A 684 34.14 26.99 -9.04
CA GLY A 684 33.92 27.59 -7.72
C GLY A 684 35.07 27.31 -6.74
N SER A 685 35.51 28.34 -6.01
CA SER A 685 36.75 28.36 -5.21
C SER A 685 36.78 27.39 -4.01
N ALA A 686 38.01 27.03 -3.63
CA ALA A 686 38.42 26.18 -2.51
C ALA A 686 37.97 26.63 -1.08
N ASP A 687 37.21 27.71 -0.96
CA ASP A 687 36.78 28.27 0.35
C ASP A 687 35.44 27.71 0.86
N ALA A 688 34.65 27.03 0.05
CA ALA A 688 33.40 26.38 0.45
C ALA A 688 33.58 24.86 0.65
N ARG A 689 34.43 24.47 1.61
CA ARG A 689 35.03 23.12 1.75
C ARG A 689 34.06 21.92 1.90
N HIS A 690 32.74 22.11 2.01
CA HIS A 690 31.78 21.01 2.21
C HIS A 690 30.48 21.10 1.38
N ALA A 691 30.05 22.28 0.91
CA ALA A 691 28.77 22.43 0.21
C ALA A 691 28.86 22.21 -1.32
N VAL A 692 29.96 22.65 -1.94
CA VAL A 692 30.21 22.52 -3.39
C VAL A 692 30.27 21.05 -3.87
N PRO A 693 30.97 20.11 -3.19
CA PRO A 693 31.06 18.73 -3.68
C PRO A 693 29.71 18.03 -3.69
N HIS A 694 28.85 18.27 -2.69
CA HIS A 694 27.53 17.66 -2.63
C HIS A 694 26.59 18.16 -3.75
N LEU A 695 26.68 19.45 -4.12
CA LEU A 695 25.95 20.01 -5.24
C LEU A 695 26.42 19.39 -6.57
N ALA A 696 27.73 19.26 -6.77
CA ALA A 696 28.31 18.66 -7.97
C ALA A 696 27.89 17.19 -8.12
N ASP A 697 27.90 16.47 -7.00
CA ASP A 697 27.40 15.10 -6.87
C ASP A 697 25.94 14.95 -7.31
N CYS A 698 25.06 15.85 -6.89
CA CYS A 698 23.65 15.85 -7.29
C CYS A 698 23.48 16.10 -8.80
N VAL A 699 24.23 17.06 -9.36
CA VAL A 699 24.14 17.36 -10.80
C VAL A 699 24.72 16.24 -11.65
N ALA A 700 25.83 15.63 -11.23
CA ALA A 700 26.42 14.48 -11.90
C ALA A 700 25.46 13.27 -11.91
N PHE A 701 24.79 13.01 -10.79
CA PHE A 701 23.77 11.97 -10.70
C PHE A 701 22.60 12.22 -11.66
N MET A 702 22.07 13.45 -11.71
CA MET A 702 21.01 13.82 -12.66
C MET A 702 21.44 13.62 -14.11
N LEU A 703 22.67 14.03 -14.46
CA LEU A 703 23.20 13.86 -15.81
C LEU A 703 23.29 12.38 -16.20
N VAL A 704 23.72 11.51 -15.29
CA VAL A 704 23.76 10.06 -15.52
C VAL A 704 22.36 9.51 -15.75
N SER A 705 21.40 9.90 -14.91
CA SER A 705 20.01 9.44 -15.02
C SER A 705 19.35 9.90 -16.33
N LEU A 706 19.58 11.15 -16.77
CA LEU A 706 19.14 11.65 -18.09
C LEU A 706 19.69 10.79 -19.24
N GLN A 707 20.95 10.37 -19.15
CA GLN A 707 21.62 9.61 -20.19
C GLN A 707 21.34 8.09 -20.14
N CYS A 708 20.85 7.55 -19.03
CA CYS A 708 20.66 6.10 -18.86
C CYS A 708 19.20 5.65 -18.81
N ASN A 709 18.28 6.44 -18.25
CA ASN A 709 16.88 6.05 -18.10
C ASN A 709 16.01 6.39 -19.32
N LEU A 710 16.31 7.48 -20.03
CA LEU A 710 15.45 8.01 -21.10
C LEU A 710 15.82 7.51 -22.50
N ILE A 711 16.29 6.25 -22.59
CA ILE A 711 16.73 5.59 -23.85
C ILE A 711 15.70 5.74 -25.00
N PRO A 712 14.36 5.64 -24.79
CA PRO A 712 13.40 5.82 -25.87
C PRO A 712 13.42 7.22 -26.51
N LEU A 713 13.83 8.25 -25.76
CA LEU A 713 13.96 9.63 -26.28
C LEU A 713 15.30 9.89 -26.97
N GLN A 714 16.26 8.99 -26.85
CA GLN A 714 17.59 9.10 -27.45
C GLN A 714 17.62 8.65 -28.91
N CYS A 715 16.59 7.94 -29.38
CA CYS A 715 16.46 7.59 -30.80
C CYS A 715 15.71 8.71 -31.55
N PRO A 716 16.29 9.29 -32.62
CA PRO A 716 15.56 10.26 -33.43
C PRO A 716 14.35 9.60 -34.10
N PRO A 717 13.24 10.33 -34.28
CA PRO A 717 12.08 9.82 -35.02
C PRO A 717 12.52 9.43 -36.44
N GLY A 718 12.51 8.12 -36.74
CA GLY A 718 12.91 7.57 -38.05
C GLY A 718 14.12 6.62 -38.06
N SER A 719 14.71 6.28 -36.91
CA SER A 719 15.76 5.23 -36.87
C SER A 719 15.16 3.82 -37.05
N PRO A 720 15.72 2.99 -37.96
CA PRO A 720 15.14 1.70 -38.32
C PRO A 720 15.64 0.60 -37.39
N HIS A 721 15.16 0.55 -36.14
CA HIS A 721 15.18 -0.69 -35.36
C HIS A 721 13.99 -0.75 -34.43
N GLU A 722 13.33 -1.91 -34.43
CA GLU A 722 12.13 -2.33 -33.66
C GLU A 722 10.78 -2.14 -34.36
N THR A 723 10.57 -2.97 -35.39
CA THR A 723 9.26 -3.62 -35.54
C THR A 723 9.10 -4.63 -34.40
N PRO A 724 7.96 -4.66 -33.68
CA PRO A 724 7.77 -5.59 -32.57
C PRO A 724 7.65 -7.03 -33.11
N ARG A 725 8.45 -7.94 -32.57
CA ARG A 725 8.15 -9.37 -32.52
C ARG A 725 7.88 -9.77 -31.08
#